data_AF-A0A2T5HKH4-F1
#
_entry.id   AF-A0A2T5HKH4-F1
#
_cell.length_a   1.000
_cell.length_b   1.000
_cell.length_c   1.000
_cell.angle_alpha   90.00
_cell.angle_beta   90.00
_cell.angle_gamma   90.00
#
_symmetry.space_group_name_H-M   'P 1'
#
loop_
_entity.id
_entity.type
_entity.pdbx_description
1 polymer ?
#
loop_
_entity_poly.entity_id
_entity_poly.type
_entity_poly.pdbx_seq_one_letter_code
_entity_poly.pdbx_strand_id
1 'polypeptide(L)'
;MSYDGDRFKDRSEAGRLLGERLADMGLERPVVYALPRGGIPVALEVAKALEAPLDLIFVRKIGAPGAPEVALGAIVDGENPQTVINETVRQSSHADASYLERMRAQELKELERRRARYLGDRKQIAAKGRTAILVDDGLATGASMKAALLGLQKQGAARVVIAVPVAPVYVLPEFEELADYVLCLNPARPFYGVGAFYEDFHQLSDEEAVSLLREGWERHLDAAPVRSMSMRRTVSVPPYGLEGELTVPVDPRGLVLFAHGSGSSRLSPRNRSVAETLNAYGFATLLFDLLTSEEAEDRRNVFDIAKLAERIVDTVLYVGSEPDVADLPLGLFGASTGAGAALVAAAELQERIGAVVSRGGRPDLAGGHLADVTAPTLLIVGGDDHEVIALNRKAQGQFSCETMLKIVPDAGHLFDGVGQLETVSEMAADWFAHHLRLPPETVHPKEERHLTDRADIVAAIRRAMHALPAPETPEFAEVFDQYAAAKIVLLGEASHGTSEFYRARAAITQRLIEKHGFTLVAIEGDWPDAAIIDRHIRDLPPRPSHKPPFSRFPVWMWRNREVEDFIAFLRRHNTDLPVGEQVRFRGLDLYSMTSSMAAVLDYLERVDPQAAKEARTRYECIDPWSHQLATYGRASLSRGYALCEEPVLQNLLGLLEEELSYSARDGDDFFDAVQNARLIANAERYYRVMYYGSHKTWNLRDRHMFETLVRTLDQMGPDTKAVVWAHNSHIGDARFTDMGRARNELNIGQLCRETYGKDAALIGFGTHAGTVAAASEWDAPMEVKTVRPSRSDSFEALCHEVGEPRFLLDFGERVSPALRRALSEPYLERYIGVIYRPETERWSHYSHATLPDQYDAFVWFDQTKAITPIPVEMSEGADETYPFGL
;
A
#
# COMPACT_ATOMS: atom_id res chain seq x y z
N MET A 1 0.67 -14.44 -38.53
CA MET A 1 0.04 -14.27 -39.87
C MET A 1 -1.22 -13.43 -39.69
N SER A 2 -1.43 -12.37 -40.48
CA SER A 2 -2.70 -11.62 -40.50
C SER A 2 -3.72 -12.41 -41.31
N TYR A 3 -4.96 -12.51 -40.82
CA TYR A 3 -6.07 -13.10 -41.58
C TYR A 3 -6.34 -12.23 -42.82
N ASP A 4 -6.30 -12.84 -44.00
CA ASP A 4 -6.40 -12.18 -45.32
C ASP A 4 -7.80 -12.35 -45.95
N GLY A 5 -8.78 -12.82 -45.16
CA GLY A 5 -10.16 -13.06 -45.59
C GLY A 5 -11.10 -11.89 -45.29
N ASP A 6 -11.94 -11.53 -46.26
CA ASP A 6 -12.92 -10.43 -46.09
C ASP A 6 -14.08 -10.80 -45.12
N ARG A 7 -14.35 -12.09 -44.89
CA ARG A 7 -15.44 -12.60 -44.02
C ARG A 7 -15.05 -13.94 -43.36
N PHE A 8 -15.60 -14.22 -42.18
CA PHE A 8 -15.58 -15.52 -41.51
C PHE A 8 -16.80 -16.35 -41.94
N LYS A 9 -16.68 -17.66 -42.03
CA LYS A 9 -17.78 -18.58 -42.34
C LYS A 9 -18.91 -18.51 -41.31
N ASP A 10 -18.55 -18.63 -40.03
CA ASP A 10 -19.47 -18.62 -38.89
C ASP A 10 -18.73 -18.17 -37.60
N ARG A 11 -19.47 -18.01 -36.49
CA ARG A 11 -18.90 -17.62 -35.19
C ARG A 11 -17.88 -18.64 -34.64
N SER A 12 -18.03 -19.92 -34.97
CA SER A 12 -17.13 -20.96 -34.49
C SER A 12 -15.78 -20.91 -35.21
N GLU A 13 -15.76 -20.63 -36.51
CA GLU A 13 -14.51 -20.40 -37.24
C GLU A 13 -13.76 -19.19 -36.70
N ALA A 14 -14.46 -18.07 -36.48
CA ALA A 14 -13.88 -16.88 -35.89
C ALA A 14 -13.27 -17.17 -34.49
N GLY A 15 -13.97 -17.96 -33.66
CA GLY A 15 -13.48 -18.40 -32.36
C GLY A 15 -12.25 -19.29 -32.42
N ARG A 16 -12.17 -20.22 -33.38
CA ARG A 16 -10.96 -21.06 -33.57
C ARG A 16 -9.73 -20.24 -33.89
N LEU A 17 -9.84 -19.33 -34.87
CA LEU A 17 -8.74 -18.44 -35.26
C LEU A 17 -8.30 -17.52 -34.11
N LEU A 18 -9.25 -17.07 -33.29
CA LEU A 18 -8.98 -16.24 -32.12
C LEU A 18 -8.27 -17.05 -31.02
N GLY A 19 -8.73 -18.29 -30.79
CA GLY A 19 -8.14 -19.23 -29.84
C GLY A 19 -6.71 -19.61 -30.19
N GLU A 20 -6.42 -19.91 -31.46
CA GLU A 20 -5.06 -20.20 -31.94
C GLU A 20 -4.09 -19.05 -31.60
N ARG A 21 -4.51 -17.82 -31.84
CA ARG A 21 -3.66 -16.64 -31.61
C ARG A 21 -3.50 -16.30 -30.12
N LEU A 22 -4.49 -16.64 -29.29
CA LEU A 22 -4.39 -16.51 -27.83
C LEU A 22 -3.53 -17.62 -27.22
N ALA A 23 -3.51 -18.82 -27.80
CA ALA A 23 -2.71 -19.94 -27.30
C ALA A 23 -1.21 -19.63 -27.34
N ASP A 24 -0.77 -18.88 -28.36
CA ASP A 24 0.61 -18.43 -28.51
C ASP A 24 1.05 -17.39 -27.46
N MET A 25 0.13 -16.82 -26.68
CA MET A 25 0.43 -15.74 -25.74
C MET A 25 0.86 -16.20 -24.34
N GLY A 26 0.80 -17.50 -24.04
CA GLY A 26 1.24 -18.03 -22.74
C GLY A 26 0.47 -17.46 -21.54
N LEU A 27 -0.85 -17.33 -21.66
CA LEU A 27 -1.70 -16.69 -20.64
C LEU A 27 -1.78 -17.53 -19.36
N GLU A 28 -1.51 -16.91 -18.20
CA GLU A 28 -1.56 -17.58 -16.89
C GLU A 28 -2.98 -17.62 -16.31
N ARG A 29 -3.43 -18.81 -15.87
CA ARG A 29 -4.76 -19.06 -15.27
C ARG A 29 -5.92 -18.39 -16.07
N PRO A 30 -6.03 -18.62 -17.39
CA PRO A 30 -7.05 -17.97 -18.21
C PRO A 30 -8.45 -18.42 -17.81
N VAL A 31 -9.40 -17.50 -17.79
CA VAL A 31 -10.84 -17.79 -17.74
C VAL A 31 -11.48 -17.02 -18.89
N VAL A 32 -12.24 -17.72 -19.73
CA VAL A 32 -12.90 -17.12 -20.89
C VAL A 32 -14.29 -16.67 -20.47
N TYR A 33 -14.52 -15.36 -20.46
CA TYR A 33 -15.82 -14.74 -20.18
C TYR A 33 -16.48 -14.32 -21.50
N ALA A 34 -17.61 -14.95 -21.83
CA ALA A 34 -18.40 -14.58 -23.00
C ALA A 34 -19.41 -13.47 -22.66
N LEU A 35 -19.61 -12.52 -23.57
CA LEU A 35 -20.78 -11.63 -23.56
C LEU A 35 -21.96 -12.34 -24.26
N PRO A 36 -23.07 -12.60 -23.56
CA PRO A 36 -24.23 -13.23 -24.18
C PRO A 36 -24.96 -12.29 -25.15
N ARG A 37 -25.47 -12.77 -26.28
CA ARG A 37 -25.50 -14.17 -26.75
C ARG A 37 -24.44 -14.47 -27.80
N GLY A 38 -24.07 -13.48 -28.61
CA GLY A 38 -23.21 -13.62 -29.77
C GLY A 38 -21.81 -14.15 -29.43
N GLY A 39 -21.25 -13.71 -28.30
CA GLY A 39 -19.92 -14.13 -27.85
C GLY A 39 -19.79 -15.58 -27.43
N ILE A 40 -20.89 -16.29 -27.11
CA ILE A 40 -20.85 -17.66 -26.56
C ILE A 40 -20.19 -18.67 -27.52
N PRO A 41 -20.61 -18.83 -28.79
CA PRO A 41 -19.95 -19.75 -29.73
C PRO A 41 -18.48 -19.40 -29.99
N VAL A 42 -18.13 -18.12 -30.00
CA VAL A 42 -16.73 -17.68 -30.18
C VAL A 42 -15.91 -18.08 -28.95
N ALA A 43 -16.42 -17.76 -27.75
CA ALA A 43 -15.78 -18.05 -26.48
C ALA A 43 -15.63 -19.55 -26.21
N LEU A 44 -16.58 -20.37 -26.68
CA LEU A 44 -16.49 -21.82 -26.59
C LEU A 44 -15.26 -22.35 -27.34
N GLU A 45 -15.03 -21.89 -28.56
CA GLU A 45 -13.87 -22.30 -29.35
C GLU A 45 -12.55 -21.74 -28.79
N VAL A 46 -12.56 -20.51 -28.25
CA VAL A 46 -11.41 -19.95 -27.51
C VAL A 46 -11.09 -20.78 -26.26
N ALA A 47 -12.10 -21.15 -25.47
CA ALA A 47 -11.92 -21.97 -24.27
C ALA A 47 -11.40 -23.37 -24.62
N LYS A 48 -11.86 -23.96 -25.73
CA LYS A 48 -11.35 -25.23 -26.26
C LYS A 48 -9.86 -25.13 -26.63
N ALA A 49 -9.46 -24.07 -27.33
CA ALA A 49 -8.07 -23.89 -27.76
C ALA A 49 -7.11 -23.66 -26.58
N LEU A 50 -7.57 -22.98 -25.54
CA LEU A 50 -6.76 -22.64 -24.35
C LEU A 50 -6.84 -23.67 -23.22
N GLU A 51 -7.64 -24.72 -23.37
CA GLU A 51 -8.01 -25.64 -22.28
C GLU A 51 -8.48 -24.90 -21.01
N ALA A 52 -9.12 -23.74 -21.20
CA ALA A 52 -9.51 -22.81 -20.15
C ALA A 52 -10.99 -23.00 -19.77
N PRO A 53 -11.39 -22.70 -18.52
CA PRO A 53 -12.81 -22.67 -18.17
C PRO A 53 -13.56 -21.55 -18.91
N LEU A 54 -14.74 -21.91 -19.43
CA LEU A 54 -15.71 -20.99 -20.04
C LEU A 54 -16.75 -20.54 -19.01
N ASP A 55 -16.96 -19.23 -18.91
CA ASP A 55 -18.02 -18.62 -18.11
C ASP A 55 -18.65 -17.41 -18.83
N LEU A 56 -19.65 -16.80 -18.18
CA LEU A 56 -20.41 -15.66 -18.68
C LEU A 56 -20.21 -14.43 -17.82
N ILE A 57 -20.17 -13.27 -18.47
CA ILE A 57 -20.32 -11.98 -17.81
C ILE A 57 -21.56 -11.26 -18.35
N PHE A 58 -22.48 -10.92 -17.44
CA PHE A 58 -23.69 -10.21 -17.80
C PHE A 58 -23.50 -8.72 -17.58
N VAL A 59 -23.87 -7.95 -18.60
CA VAL A 59 -23.85 -6.49 -18.57
C VAL A 59 -25.23 -5.95 -18.97
N ARG A 60 -25.74 -4.97 -18.23
CA ARG A 60 -26.98 -4.26 -18.55
C ARG A 60 -26.76 -2.76 -18.58
N LYS A 61 -27.16 -2.11 -19.66
CA LYS A 61 -27.02 -0.65 -19.83
C LYS A 61 -28.13 0.07 -19.07
N ILE A 62 -27.78 1.12 -18.35
CA ILE A 62 -28.69 2.13 -17.82
C ILE A 62 -28.79 3.25 -18.87
N GLY A 63 -29.98 3.46 -19.43
CA GLY A 63 -30.25 4.52 -20.39
C GLY A 63 -30.34 5.91 -19.74
N ALA A 64 -30.15 6.97 -20.51
CA ALA A 64 -30.36 8.35 -20.04
C ALA A 64 -31.86 8.74 -20.07
N PRO A 65 -32.31 9.68 -19.20
CA PRO A 65 -33.67 10.20 -19.23
C PRO A 65 -34.06 10.72 -20.61
N GLY A 66 -35.18 10.22 -21.18
CA GLY A 66 -35.68 10.63 -22.49
C GLY A 66 -34.88 10.12 -23.71
N ALA A 67 -33.74 9.46 -23.50
CA ALA A 67 -32.86 8.93 -24.54
C ALA A 67 -32.28 7.56 -24.11
N PRO A 68 -33.10 6.50 -24.07
CA PRO A 68 -32.69 5.17 -23.58
C PRO A 68 -31.58 4.51 -24.41
N GLU A 69 -31.34 4.97 -25.63
CA GLU A 69 -30.22 4.60 -26.49
C GLU A 69 -28.87 5.13 -25.97
N VAL A 70 -28.85 6.27 -25.27
CA VAL A 70 -27.64 6.86 -24.69
C VAL A 70 -27.28 6.15 -23.39
N ALA A 71 -26.02 5.69 -23.27
CA ALA A 71 -25.54 4.99 -22.08
C ALA A 71 -25.22 5.98 -20.95
N LEU A 72 -26.11 6.07 -19.96
CA LEU A 72 -25.88 6.79 -18.71
C LEU A 72 -24.96 5.99 -17.77
N GLY A 73 -25.09 4.67 -17.81
CA GLY A 73 -24.27 3.75 -17.02
C GLY A 73 -24.46 2.31 -17.44
N ALA A 74 -23.87 1.38 -16.68
CA ALA A 74 -24.06 -0.05 -16.86
C ALA A 74 -23.98 -0.79 -15.52
N ILE A 75 -24.67 -1.92 -15.43
CA ILE A 75 -24.62 -2.87 -14.32
C ILE A 75 -23.87 -4.10 -14.81
N VAL A 76 -22.89 -4.55 -14.03
CA VAL A 76 -22.11 -5.76 -14.30
C VAL A 76 -22.40 -6.78 -13.21
N ASP A 77 -22.69 -8.01 -13.61
CA ASP A 77 -23.01 -9.13 -12.72
C ASP A 77 -21.78 -9.66 -11.95
N GLY A 78 -22.03 -10.35 -10.84
CA GLY A 78 -21.04 -10.93 -9.94
C GLY A 78 -21.66 -11.34 -8.60
N GLU A 79 -20.84 -11.70 -7.60
CA GLU A 79 -21.33 -11.92 -6.22
C GLU A 79 -21.94 -10.64 -5.62
N ASN A 80 -21.44 -9.47 -6.04
CA ASN A 80 -21.99 -8.15 -5.73
C ASN A 80 -22.13 -7.33 -7.03
N PRO A 81 -23.34 -7.19 -7.61
CA PRO A 81 -23.56 -6.47 -8.87
C PRO A 81 -23.06 -5.02 -8.81
N GLN A 82 -22.10 -4.69 -9.67
CA GLN A 82 -21.45 -3.39 -9.71
C GLN A 82 -22.19 -2.45 -10.66
N THR A 83 -22.26 -1.16 -10.34
CA THR A 83 -22.81 -0.14 -11.24
C THR A 83 -21.71 0.84 -11.62
N VAL A 84 -21.53 1.04 -12.93
CA VAL A 84 -20.59 1.98 -13.53
C VAL A 84 -21.40 3.11 -14.14
N ILE A 85 -21.14 4.36 -13.76
CA ILE A 85 -21.86 5.54 -14.24
C ILE A 85 -20.93 6.42 -15.07
N ASN A 86 -21.43 6.94 -16.18
CA ASN A 86 -20.75 7.99 -16.95
C ASN A 86 -21.18 9.35 -16.40
N GLU A 87 -20.32 9.97 -15.60
CA GLU A 87 -20.62 11.24 -14.92
C GLU A 87 -20.85 12.40 -15.89
N THR A 88 -20.20 12.41 -17.06
CA THR A 88 -20.43 13.43 -18.09
C THR A 88 -21.84 13.34 -18.67
N VAL A 89 -22.32 12.12 -18.94
CA VAL A 89 -23.70 11.87 -19.43
C VAL A 89 -24.72 12.13 -18.32
N ARG A 90 -24.40 11.79 -17.07
CA ARG A 90 -25.24 12.07 -15.89
C ARG A 90 -25.50 13.56 -15.70
N GLN A 91 -24.44 14.37 -15.77
CA GLN A 91 -24.52 15.83 -15.61
C GLN A 91 -25.30 16.49 -16.76
N SER A 92 -25.10 16.03 -17.99
CA SER A 92 -25.75 16.60 -19.19
C SER A 92 -27.19 16.13 -19.42
N SER A 93 -27.58 14.96 -18.92
CA SER A 93 -28.93 14.40 -19.07
C SER A 93 -29.88 14.70 -17.89
N HIS A 94 -29.40 15.43 -16.87
CA HIS A 94 -30.14 15.71 -15.63
C HIS A 94 -30.68 14.46 -14.93
N ALA A 95 -29.98 13.33 -15.05
CA ALA A 95 -30.35 12.10 -14.38
C ALA A 95 -30.09 12.20 -12.87
N ASP A 96 -31.16 12.38 -12.10
CA ASP A 96 -31.10 12.45 -10.64
C ASP A 96 -30.88 11.07 -9.99
N ALA A 97 -30.58 11.06 -8.69
CA ALA A 97 -30.37 9.81 -7.96
C ALA A 97 -31.62 8.90 -7.98
N SER A 98 -32.83 9.49 -8.03
CA SER A 98 -34.08 8.73 -8.05
C SER A 98 -34.28 7.98 -9.36
N TYR A 99 -33.93 8.58 -10.50
CA TYR A 99 -33.96 7.94 -11.81
C TYR A 99 -32.96 6.79 -11.89
N LEU A 100 -31.73 7.01 -11.42
CA LEU A 100 -30.68 6.00 -11.40
C LEU A 100 -31.08 4.78 -10.56
N GLU A 101 -31.61 4.99 -9.36
CA GLU A 101 -32.10 3.91 -8.49
C GLU A 101 -33.21 3.09 -9.16
N ARG A 102 -34.20 3.75 -9.77
CA ARG A 102 -35.30 3.07 -10.49
C ARG A 102 -34.79 2.25 -11.68
N MET A 103 -33.96 2.85 -12.51
CA MET A 103 -33.38 2.16 -13.67
C MET A 103 -32.47 1.02 -13.23
N ARG A 104 -31.68 1.22 -12.17
CA ARG A 104 -30.82 0.17 -11.59
C ARG A 104 -31.62 -1.03 -11.13
N ALA A 105 -32.69 -0.81 -10.37
CA ALA A 105 -33.57 -1.88 -9.89
C ALA A 105 -34.25 -2.64 -11.04
N GLN A 106 -34.65 -1.93 -12.11
CA GLN A 106 -35.24 -2.55 -13.29
C GLN A 106 -34.23 -3.43 -14.05
N GLU A 107 -33.01 -2.92 -14.27
CA GLU A 107 -31.97 -3.64 -15.00
C GLU A 107 -31.38 -4.80 -14.19
N LEU A 108 -31.33 -4.71 -12.85
CA LEU A 108 -30.95 -5.83 -11.96
C LEU A 108 -31.91 -7.02 -12.08
N LYS A 109 -33.23 -6.78 -12.09
CA LYS A 109 -34.23 -7.86 -12.24
C LYS A 109 -34.09 -8.59 -13.58
N GLU A 110 -33.81 -7.85 -14.65
CA GLU A 110 -33.57 -8.45 -15.96
C GLU A 110 -32.27 -9.25 -16.00
N LEU A 111 -31.23 -8.77 -15.31
CA LEU A 111 -29.94 -9.44 -15.16
C LEU A 111 -30.09 -10.77 -14.41
N GLU A 112 -30.78 -10.78 -13.27
CA GLU A 112 -31.09 -12.00 -12.49
C GLU A 112 -31.88 -13.02 -13.32
N ARG A 113 -32.89 -12.57 -14.08
CA ARG A 113 -33.68 -13.45 -14.95
C ARG A 113 -32.82 -14.15 -16.00
N ARG A 114 -31.87 -13.43 -16.61
CA ARG A 114 -30.93 -13.99 -17.60
C ARG A 114 -29.92 -14.93 -16.94
N ARG A 115 -29.37 -14.53 -15.79
CA ARG A 115 -28.44 -15.35 -14.99
C ARG A 115 -29.06 -16.71 -14.68
N ALA A 116 -30.29 -16.72 -14.16
CA ALA A 116 -31.01 -17.96 -13.85
C ALA A 116 -31.25 -18.83 -15.09
N ARG A 117 -31.50 -18.22 -16.26
CA ARG A 117 -31.72 -18.96 -17.50
C ARG A 117 -30.46 -19.60 -18.08
N TYR A 118 -29.33 -18.89 -18.10
CA TYR A 118 -28.11 -19.41 -18.73
C TYR A 118 -27.24 -20.24 -17.78
N LEU A 119 -27.13 -19.86 -16.50
CA LEU A 119 -26.26 -20.54 -15.53
C LEU A 119 -27.00 -21.60 -14.70
N GLY A 120 -28.32 -21.48 -14.53
CA GLY A 120 -29.06 -22.33 -13.58
C GLY A 120 -28.47 -22.20 -12.16
N ASP A 121 -28.16 -23.34 -11.54
CA ASP A 121 -27.54 -23.41 -10.20
C ASP A 121 -25.99 -23.32 -10.23
N ARG A 122 -25.38 -23.18 -11.41
CA ARG A 122 -23.92 -23.13 -11.56
C ARG A 122 -23.38 -21.81 -10.97
N LYS A 123 -22.38 -21.93 -10.09
CA LYS A 123 -21.63 -20.76 -9.60
C LYS A 123 -20.70 -20.24 -10.68
N GLN A 124 -20.66 -18.91 -10.83
CA GLN A 124 -19.69 -18.24 -11.68
C GLN A 124 -18.28 -18.39 -11.11
N ILE A 125 -17.30 -18.45 -12.01
CA ILE A 125 -15.89 -18.49 -11.74
C ILE A 125 -15.44 -17.06 -11.46
N ALA A 126 -14.86 -16.83 -10.29
CA ALA A 126 -14.35 -15.53 -9.90
C ALA A 126 -13.13 -15.13 -10.75
N ALA A 127 -13.10 -13.87 -11.19
CA ALA A 127 -11.99 -13.31 -11.94
C ALA A 127 -10.75 -13.04 -11.06
N LYS A 128 -10.92 -12.99 -9.73
CA LYS A 128 -9.87 -12.63 -8.76
C LYS A 128 -8.58 -13.43 -8.95
N GLY A 129 -7.48 -12.74 -9.25
CA GLY A 129 -6.16 -13.33 -9.43
C GLY A 129 -5.99 -14.22 -10.68
N ARG A 130 -6.84 -14.03 -11.70
CA ARG A 130 -6.83 -14.78 -12.96
C ARG A 130 -6.71 -13.85 -14.17
N THR A 131 -6.29 -14.39 -15.31
CA THR A 131 -6.37 -13.68 -16.60
C THR A 131 -7.78 -13.82 -17.16
N ALA A 132 -8.56 -12.74 -17.13
CA ALA A 132 -9.92 -12.72 -17.65
C ALA A 132 -9.90 -12.39 -19.15
N ILE A 133 -10.30 -13.34 -20.00
CA ILE A 133 -10.37 -13.18 -21.45
C ILE A 133 -11.81 -12.87 -21.82
N LEU A 134 -12.05 -11.63 -22.23
CA LEU A 134 -13.36 -11.11 -22.55
C LEU A 134 -13.65 -11.25 -24.05
N VAL A 135 -14.68 -12.03 -24.39
CA VAL A 135 -14.97 -12.46 -25.78
C VAL A 135 -16.37 -12.06 -26.22
N ASP A 136 -16.47 -11.52 -27.44
CA ASP A 136 -17.73 -11.25 -28.15
C ASP A 136 -17.60 -11.54 -29.66
N ASP A 137 -18.71 -11.65 -30.39
CA ASP A 137 -18.70 -11.94 -31.85
C ASP A 137 -18.26 -10.78 -32.73
N GLY A 138 -18.22 -9.57 -32.17
CA GLY A 138 -17.59 -8.41 -32.76
C GLY A 138 -17.89 -7.16 -31.96
N LEU A 139 -17.08 -6.13 -32.14
CA LEU A 139 -17.17 -4.89 -31.40
C LEU A 139 -17.67 -3.79 -32.32
N ALA A 140 -18.91 -3.32 -32.16
CA ALA A 140 -19.45 -2.22 -32.97
C ALA A 140 -19.18 -0.84 -32.33
N THR A 141 -19.78 -0.60 -31.16
CA THR A 141 -19.60 0.62 -30.36
C THR A 141 -18.81 0.39 -29.07
N GLY A 142 -18.64 -0.87 -28.65
CA GLY A 142 -17.84 -1.24 -27.48
C GLY A 142 -18.47 -1.00 -26.11
N ALA A 143 -19.63 -0.33 -25.99
CA ALA A 143 -20.17 0.06 -24.68
C ALA A 143 -20.35 -1.11 -23.68
N SER A 144 -20.89 -2.26 -24.14
CA SER A 144 -21.04 -3.45 -23.29
C SER A 144 -19.70 -4.08 -22.91
N MET A 145 -18.76 -4.12 -23.86
CA MET A 145 -17.40 -4.63 -23.66
C MET A 145 -16.66 -3.78 -22.62
N LYS A 146 -16.76 -2.45 -22.71
CA LYS A 146 -16.13 -1.51 -21.77
C LYS A 146 -16.66 -1.68 -20.35
N ALA A 147 -17.98 -1.84 -20.21
CA ALA A 147 -18.58 -2.09 -18.90
C ALA A 147 -18.13 -3.44 -18.32
N ALA A 148 -18.11 -4.52 -19.11
CA ALA A 148 -17.62 -5.82 -18.68
C ALA A 148 -16.14 -5.77 -18.25
N LEU A 149 -15.28 -5.10 -19.02
CA LEU A 149 -13.87 -4.89 -18.68
C LEU A 149 -13.69 -4.21 -17.32
N LEU A 150 -14.37 -3.07 -17.11
CA LEU A 150 -14.28 -2.32 -15.85
C LEU A 150 -14.83 -3.14 -14.68
N GLY A 151 -15.85 -3.97 -14.92
CA GLY A 151 -16.38 -4.90 -13.92
C GLY A 151 -15.37 -5.97 -13.53
N LEU A 152 -14.69 -6.60 -14.49
CA LEU A 152 -13.67 -7.63 -14.23
C LEU A 152 -12.45 -7.07 -13.50
N GLN A 153 -11.99 -5.86 -13.85
CA GLN A 153 -10.92 -5.16 -13.12
C GLN A 153 -11.29 -4.94 -11.66
N LYS A 154 -12.51 -4.45 -11.40
CA LYS A 154 -13.02 -4.27 -10.01
C LYS A 154 -13.21 -5.59 -9.25
N GLN A 155 -13.44 -6.70 -9.94
CA GLN A 155 -13.51 -8.04 -9.34
C GLN A 155 -12.11 -8.64 -9.05
N GLY A 156 -11.04 -7.89 -9.30
CA GLY A 156 -9.66 -8.28 -8.98
C GLY A 156 -9.02 -9.19 -10.03
N ALA A 157 -9.47 -9.14 -11.29
CA ALA A 157 -8.76 -9.79 -12.39
C ALA A 157 -7.28 -9.35 -12.41
N ALA A 158 -6.36 -10.30 -12.52
CA ALA A 158 -4.93 -9.99 -12.56
C ALA A 158 -4.54 -9.33 -13.89
N ARG A 159 -5.19 -9.76 -14.97
CA ARG A 159 -5.10 -9.19 -16.32
C ARG A 159 -6.45 -9.33 -17.02
N VAL A 160 -6.83 -8.37 -17.84
CA VAL A 160 -8.01 -8.41 -18.70
C VAL A 160 -7.59 -8.32 -20.16
N VAL A 161 -7.87 -9.38 -20.91
CA VAL A 161 -7.59 -9.47 -22.36
C VAL A 161 -8.91 -9.36 -23.10
N ILE A 162 -9.03 -8.40 -24.03
CA ILE A 162 -10.16 -8.36 -24.96
C ILE A 162 -9.79 -9.18 -26.18
N ALA A 163 -10.65 -10.12 -26.57
CA ALA A 163 -10.46 -10.91 -27.77
C ALA A 163 -11.74 -10.87 -28.62
N VAL A 164 -11.65 -10.26 -29.80
CA VAL A 164 -12.79 -10.08 -30.72
C VAL A 164 -12.39 -10.42 -32.16
N PRO A 165 -13.27 -11.05 -32.95
CA PRO A 165 -12.98 -11.33 -34.36
C PRO A 165 -12.89 -10.07 -35.23
N VAL A 166 -13.76 -9.08 -34.99
CA VAL A 166 -13.85 -7.87 -35.82
C VAL A 166 -14.21 -6.64 -35.01
N ALA A 167 -13.60 -5.50 -35.32
CA ALA A 167 -13.91 -4.20 -34.75
C ALA A 167 -13.59 -3.06 -35.74
N PRO A 168 -14.28 -1.91 -35.71
CA PRO A 168 -13.86 -0.72 -36.42
C PRO A 168 -12.52 -0.21 -35.87
N VAL A 169 -11.60 0.13 -36.78
CA VAL A 169 -10.25 0.63 -36.41
C VAL A 169 -10.32 1.84 -35.45
N TYR A 170 -11.35 2.68 -35.55
CA TYR A 170 -11.48 3.87 -34.70
C TYR A 170 -11.91 3.59 -33.26
N VAL A 171 -12.37 2.37 -32.94
CA VAL A 171 -12.80 2.00 -31.57
C VAL A 171 -11.67 1.32 -30.79
N LEU A 172 -10.74 0.65 -31.48
CA LEU A 172 -9.66 -0.11 -30.83
C LEU A 172 -8.75 0.72 -29.90
N PRO A 173 -8.33 1.95 -30.24
CA PRO A 173 -7.45 2.74 -29.36
C PRO A 173 -8.04 2.99 -27.97
N GLU A 174 -9.36 3.17 -27.87
CA GLU A 174 -10.03 3.37 -26.58
C GLU A 174 -9.92 2.13 -25.66
N PHE A 175 -9.85 0.93 -26.25
CA PHE A 175 -9.72 -0.32 -25.49
C PHE A 175 -8.26 -0.67 -25.17
N GLU A 176 -7.31 -0.25 -26.02
CA GLU A 176 -5.88 -0.42 -25.76
C GLU A 176 -5.40 0.39 -24.55
N GLU A 177 -6.06 1.51 -24.24
CA GLU A 177 -5.80 2.29 -23.03
C GLU A 177 -6.37 1.65 -21.75
N LEU A 178 -7.38 0.78 -21.88
CA LEU A 178 -8.16 0.27 -20.75
C LEU A 178 -7.89 -1.21 -20.42
N ALA A 179 -7.55 -2.02 -21.43
CA ALA A 179 -7.26 -3.44 -21.29
C ALA A 179 -5.76 -3.70 -21.27
N ASP A 180 -5.32 -4.79 -20.63
CA ASP A 180 -3.92 -5.22 -20.66
C ASP A 180 -3.49 -5.67 -22.06
N TYR A 181 -4.44 -6.17 -22.85
CA TYR A 181 -4.22 -6.54 -24.24
C TYR A 181 -5.53 -6.55 -25.03
N VAL A 182 -5.48 -6.09 -26.29
CA VAL A 182 -6.60 -6.14 -27.22
C VAL A 182 -6.19 -6.96 -28.44
N LEU A 183 -6.85 -8.11 -28.62
CA LEU A 183 -6.70 -8.96 -29.79
C LEU A 183 -7.91 -8.80 -30.72
N CYS A 184 -7.68 -8.19 -31.88
CA CYS A 184 -8.65 -8.10 -32.96
C CYS A 184 -8.13 -8.81 -34.20
N LEU A 185 -8.86 -9.80 -34.72
CA LEU A 185 -8.44 -10.52 -35.94
C LEU A 185 -8.56 -9.64 -37.19
N ASN A 186 -9.68 -8.91 -37.32
CA ASN A 186 -9.98 -8.04 -38.46
C ASN A 186 -10.35 -6.61 -38.00
N PRO A 187 -9.36 -5.69 -37.96
CA PRO A 187 -9.62 -4.27 -37.72
C PRO A 187 -10.08 -3.59 -39.03
N ALA A 188 -11.38 -3.35 -39.20
CA ALA A 188 -11.99 -3.07 -40.51
C ALA A 188 -12.24 -1.58 -40.85
N ARG A 189 -12.12 -1.22 -42.14
CA ARG A 189 -12.60 0.03 -42.78
C ARG A 189 -13.08 -0.25 -44.22
N PRO A 190 -14.30 0.11 -44.65
CA PRO A 190 -15.43 0.63 -43.86
C PRO A 190 -16.10 -0.45 -42.99
N PHE A 191 -16.72 -0.04 -41.88
CA PHE A 191 -17.44 -0.94 -40.96
C PHE A 191 -18.94 -0.62 -41.00
N TYR A 192 -19.76 -1.59 -41.43
CA TYR A 192 -21.22 -1.42 -41.56
C TYR A 192 -22.01 -2.16 -40.47
N GLY A 193 -21.37 -3.09 -39.77
CA GLY A 193 -21.97 -3.91 -38.72
C GLY A 193 -21.28 -5.27 -38.61
N VAL A 194 -21.30 -5.88 -37.42
CA VAL A 194 -20.61 -7.14 -37.13
C VAL A 194 -20.99 -8.25 -38.12
N GLY A 195 -22.29 -8.42 -38.39
CA GLY A 195 -22.79 -9.47 -39.29
C GLY A 195 -22.32 -9.38 -40.75
N ALA A 196 -21.81 -8.23 -41.21
CA ALA A 196 -21.27 -8.11 -42.57
C ALA A 196 -19.99 -8.95 -42.76
N PHE A 197 -19.28 -9.24 -41.66
CA PHE A 197 -18.04 -9.99 -41.65
C PHE A 197 -18.25 -11.49 -41.43
N TYR A 198 -19.49 -11.97 -41.45
CA TYR A 198 -19.83 -13.38 -41.31
C TYR A 198 -20.67 -13.85 -42.51
N GLU A 199 -20.38 -15.03 -43.07
CA GLU A 199 -21.22 -15.66 -44.10
C GLU A 199 -22.54 -16.17 -43.49
N ASP A 200 -22.45 -16.84 -42.34
CA ASP A 200 -23.58 -17.19 -41.47
C ASP A 200 -23.55 -16.37 -40.17
N PHE A 201 -24.50 -15.44 -40.06
CA PHE A 201 -24.76 -14.64 -38.86
C PHE A 201 -26.20 -14.80 -38.38
N HIS A 202 -26.73 -16.03 -38.35
CA HIS A 202 -28.05 -16.27 -37.79
C HIS A 202 -28.13 -15.82 -36.32
N GLN A 203 -29.35 -15.50 -35.88
CA GLN A 203 -29.61 -15.09 -34.50
C GLN A 203 -29.70 -16.32 -33.61
N LEU A 204 -28.85 -16.39 -32.59
CA LEU A 204 -28.85 -17.46 -31.59
C LEU A 204 -30.07 -17.35 -30.68
N SER A 205 -30.79 -18.45 -30.55
CA SER A 205 -31.81 -18.65 -29.51
C SER A 205 -31.18 -18.84 -28.13
N ASP A 206 -31.97 -18.67 -27.07
CA ASP A 206 -31.50 -18.91 -25.69
C ASP A 206 -31.17 -20.40 -25.49
N GLU A 207 -31.91 -21.29 -26.15
CA GLU A 207 -31.74 -22.74 -26.11
C GLU A 207 -30.42 -23.17 -26.76
N GLU A 208 -30.08 -22.62 -27.93
CA GLU A 208 -28.79 -22.88 -28.59
C GLU A 208 -27.61 -22.38 -27.74
N ALA A 209 -27.73 -21.20 -27.15
CA ALA A 209 -26.72 -20.64 -26.25
C ALA A 209 -26.50 -21.52 -25.00
N VAL A 210 -27.57 -22.01 -24.37
CA VAL A 210 -27.48 -22.94 -23.23
C VAL A 210 -26.85 -24.27 -23.65
N SER A 211 -27.17 -24.78 -24.85
CA SER A 211 -26.57 -26.03 -25.38
C SER A 211 -25.05 -25.89 -25.56
N LEU A 212 -24.59 -24.78 -26.12
CA LEU A 212 -23.16 -24.50 -26.31
C LEU A 212 -22.42 -24.35 -24.97
N LEU A 213 -23.04 -23.72 -23.97
CA LEU A 213 -22.47 -23.61 -22.62
C LEU A 213 -22.33 -24.97 -21.94
N ARG A 214 -23.34 -25.83 -22.06
CA ARG A 214 -23.27 -27.20 -21.52
C ARG A 214 -22.15 -28.00 -22.14
N GLU A 215 -21.96 -27.92 -23.47
CA GLU A 215 -20.84 -28.55 -24.15
C GLU A 215 -19.49 -28.08 -23.59
N GLY A 216 -19.31 -26.77 -23.37
CA GLY A 216 -18.10 -26.21 -22.78
C GLY A 216 -17.88 -26.62 -21.31
N TRP A 217 -18.96 -26.91 -20.58
CA TRP A 217 -18.92 -27.27 -19.17
C TRP A 217 -18.74 -28.76 -18.90
N GLU A 218 -19.37 -29.64 -19.69
CA GLU A 218 -19.28 -31.10 -19.56
C GLU A 218 -17.87 -31.61 -19.88
N ARG A 219 -17.18 -30.96 -20.82
CA ARG A 219 -15.81 -31.31 -21.22
C ARG A 219 -14.77 -31.12 -20.10
N HIS A 220 -15.02 -30.19 -19.17
CA HIS A 220 -14.18 -29.99 -17.97
C HIS A 220 -14.52 -30.96 -16.82
N LEU A 221 -15.63 -31.70 -16.91
CA LEU A 221 -16.05 -32.68 -15.90
C LEU A 221 -15.54 -34.11 -16.21
N ASP A 222 -15.23 -34.42 -17.48
CA ASP A 222 -14.80 -35.76 -17.94
C ASP A 222 -13.28 -36.03 -17.89
N ALA A 223 -12.48 -35.09 -17.37
CA ALA A 223 -11.07 -35.35 -17.06
C ALA A 223 -10.95 -36.15 -15.74
N ALA A 224 -10.78 -37.47 -15.85
CA ALA A 224 -10.69 -38.43 -14.73
C ALA A 224 -9.43 -38.23 -13.82
N PRO A 225 -9.36 -38.95 -12.68
CA PRO A 225 -9.20 -38.41 -11.34
C PRO A 225 -7.83 -37.73 -11.05
N VAL A 226 -7.91 -36.68 -10.24
CA VAL A 226 -6.85 -35.78 -9.79
C VAL A 226 -5.58 -36.51 -9.33
N ARG A 227 -4.54 -36.47 -10.18
CA ARG A 227 -3.15 -36.45 -9.73
C ARG A 227 -2.87 -35.04 -9.18
N SER A 228 -2.59 -34.95 -7.88
CA SER A 228 -1.89 -33.85 -7.18
C SER A 228 -1.78 -32.53 -7.96
N MET A 229 -2.75 -31.62 -7.81
CA MET A 229 -2.59 -30.24 -8.29
C MET A 229 -1.55 -29.53 -7.41
N SER A 230 -0.37 -29.26 -7.94
CA SER A 230 0.59 -28.31 -7.34
C SER A 230 0.45 -26.96 -8.05
N MET A 231 0.28 -25.85 -7.32
CA MET A 231 0.30 -24.50 -7.88
C MET A 231 1.75 -24.06 -8.10
N ARG A 232 2.15 -23.83 -9.35
CA ARG A 232 3.45 -23.25 -9.71
C ARG A 232 3.27 -21.79 -10.11
N ARG A 233 4.07 -20.88 -9.56
CA ARG A 233 4.08 -19.45 -9.91
C ARG A 233 5.50 -18.89 -9.99
N THR A 234 5.70 -17.92 -10.87
CA THR A 234 6.94 -17.12 -10.88
C THR A 234 6.86 -16.06 -9.77
N VAL A 235 7.95 -15.85 -9.06
CA VAL A 235 8.09 -14.82 -8.02
C VAL A 235 9.28 -13.91 -8.34
N SER A 236 9.22 -12.67 -7.86
CA SER A 236 10.32 -11.71 -7.92
C SER A 236 10.66 -11.32 -6.49
N VAL A 237 11.79 -11.81 -5.99
CA VAL A 237 12.18 -11.67 -4.58
C VAL A 237 12.79 -10.27 -4.34
N PRO A 238 12.19 -9.42 -3.49
CA PRO A 238 12.74 -8.11 -3.14
C PRO A 238 13.99 -8.26 -2.24
N PRO A 239 14.82 -7.21 -2.08
CA PRO A 239 14.71 -5.90 -2.73
C PRO A 239 15.26 -5.87 -4.16
N TYR A 240 15.99 -6.90 -4.57
CA TYR A 240 16.72 -6.93 -5.85
C TYR A 240 15.92 -7.45 -7.05
N GLY A 241 14.70 -7.94 -6.83
CA GLY A 241 13.84 -8.49 -7.87
C GLY A 241 14.34 -9.82 -8.43
N LEU A 242 14.90 -10.70 -7.59
CA LEU A 242 15.47 -11.98 -8.03
C LEU A 242 14.38 -12.90 -8.57
N GLU A 243 14.57 -13.44 -9.77
CA GLU A 243 13.58 -14.32 -10.39
C GLU A 243 13.55 -15.68 -9.71
N GLY A 244 12.36 -16.15 -9.34
CA GLY A 244 12.16 -17.47 -8.76
C GLY A 244 10.91 -18.18 -9.27
N GLU A 245 10.85 -19.48 -9.06
CA GLU A 245 9.73 -20.37 -9.37
C GLU A 245 9.32 -21.08 -8.07
N LEU A 246 8.17 -20.67 -7.52
CA LEU A 246 7.57 -21.27 -6.33
C LEU A 246 6.54 -22.31 -6.76
N THR A 247 6.72 -23.56 -6.32
CA THR A 247 5.74 -24.64 -6.48
C THR A 247 5.18 -25.04 -5.13
N VAL A 248 3.86 -24.95 -4.95
CA VAL A 248 3.14 -25.22 -3.70
C VAL A 248 2.12 -26.35 -3.92
N PRO A 249 2.34 -27.54 -3.34
CA PRO A 249 1.33 -28.61 -3.29
C PRO A 249 0.05 -28.18 -2.52
N VAL A 250 -1.07 -28.89 -2.71
CA VAL A 250 -2.36 -28.58 -2.03
C VAL A 250 -2.27 -28.64 -0.49
N ASP A 251 -1.37 -29.45 0.06
CA ASP A 251 -1.15 -29.59 1.51
C ASP A 251 0.36 -29.67 1.79
N PRO A 252 1.08 -28.52 1.79
CA PRO A 252 2.53 -28.50 1.87
C PRO A 252 3.01 -28.78 3.30
N ARG A 253 3.91 -29.75 3.47
CA ARG A 253 4.47 -30.14 4.78
C ARG A 253 5.60 -29.23 5.27
N GLY A 254 6.17 -28.46 4.36
CA GLY A 254 7.33 -27.59 4.57
C GLY A 254 7.71 -26.93 3.25
N LEU A 255 8.54 -25.89 3.30
CA LEU A 255 9.06 -25.19 2.12
C LEU A 255 10.58 -25.38 2.04
N VAL A 256 11.07 -25.82 0.88
CA VAL A 256 12.50 -26.01 0.60
C VAL A 256 13.00 -24.96 -0.38
N LEU A 257 13.96 -24.14 0.04
CA LEU A 257 14.61 -23.13 -0.79
C LEU A 257 15.87 -23.70 -1.44
N PHE A 258 16.04 -23.49 -2.75
CA PHE A 258 17.18 -24.02 -3.50
C PHE A 258 18.27 -22.97 -3.69
N ALA A 259 19.44 -23.22 -3.10
CA ALA A 259 20.67 -22.48 -3.35
C ALA A 259 21.50 -23.19 -4.42
N HIS A 260 21.45 -22.71 -5.65
CA HIS A 260 22.16 -23.31 -6.78
C HIS A 260 23.68 -23.03 -6.74
N GLY A 261 24.46 -23.87 -7.42
CA GLY A 261 25.91 -23.72 -7.50
C GLY A 261 26.38 -22.66 -8.51
N SER A 262 27.68 -22.36 -8.50
CA SER A 262 28.33 -21.42 -9.40
C SER A 262 28.13 -21.81 -10.88
N GLY A 263 27.63 -20.87 -11.69
CA GLY A 263 27.32 -21.11 -13.11
C GLY A 263 26.03 -21.90 -13.37
N SER A 264 25.20 -22.08 -12.33
CA SER A 264 23.85 -22.63 -12.42
C SER A 264 22.82 -21.53 -12.12
N SER A 265 21.55 -21.84 -12.33
CA SER A 265 20.42 -20.93 -12.07
C SER A 265 19.22 -21.74 -11.61
N ARG A 266 18.09 -21.07 -11.35
CA ARG A 266 16.78 -21.70 -11.13
C ARG A 266 16.36 -22.66 -12.26
N LEU A 267 16.96 -22.53 -13.44
CA LEU A 267 16.68 -23.37 -14.61
C LEU A 267 17.45 -24.70 -14.61
N SER A 268 18.27 -24.97 -13.59
CA SER A 268 19.08 -26.18 -13.45
C SER A 268 18.23 -27.45 -13.56
N PRO A 269 18.44 -28.31 -14.59
CA PRO A 269 17.67 -29.54 -14.76
C PRO A 269 17.77 -30.47 -13.54
N ARG A 270 18.94 -30.51 -12.91
CA ARG A 270 19.18 -31.32 -11.71
C ARG A 270 18.38 -30.82 -10.51
N ASN A 271 18.37 -29.51 -10.26
CA ASN A 271 17.63 -28.97 -9.11
C ASN A 271 16.11 -29.02 -9.36
N ARG A 272 15.66 -28.85 -10.60
CA ARG A 272 14.25 -29.07 -10.98
C ARG A 272 13.81 -30.51 -10.73
N SER A 273 14.61 -31.49 -11.14
CA SER A 273 14.32 -32.91 -10.88
C SER A 273 14.25 -33.24 -9.38
N VAL A 274 15.16 -32.69 -8.57
CA VAL A 274 15.09 -32.81 -7.11
C VAL A 274 13.83 -32.13 -6.57
N ALA A 275 13.51 -30.92 -7.03
CA ALA A 275 12.33 -30.18 -6.59
C ALA A 275 11.02 -30.89 -6.94
N GLU A 276 10.91 -31.46 -8.13
CA GLU A 276 9.77 -32.28 -8.55
C GLU A 276 9.59 -33.50 -7.65
N THR A 277 10.69 -34.15 -7.25
CA THR A 277 10.65 -35.23 -6.26
C THR A 277 10.17 -34.71 -4.91
N LEU A 278 10.70 -33.59 -4.42
CA LEU A 278 10.24 -32.98 -3.16
C LEU A 278 8.76 -32.57 -3.20
N ASN A 279 8.27 -32.03 -4.33
CA ASN A 279 6.86 -31.72 -4.53
C ASN A 279 6.00 -32.99 -4.48
N ALA A 280 6.46 -34.10 -5.06
CA ALA A 280 5.77 -35.39 -4.98
C ALA A 280 5.73 -35.94 -3.54
N TYR A 281 6.70 -35.58 -2.70
CA TYR A 281 6.72 -35.87 -1.25
C TYR A 281 5.93 -34.86 -0.40
N GLY A 282 5.25 -33.90 -1.04
CA GLY A 282 4.40 -32.91 -0.39
C GLY A 282 5.12 -31.68 0.15
N PHE A 283 6.35 -31.38 -0.31
CA PHE A 283 7.04 -30.14 0.03
C PHE A 283 6.76 -29.04 -1.00
N ALA A 284 6.54 -27.82 -0.52
CA ALA A 284 6.67 -26.65 -1.36
C ALA A 284 8.15 -26.41 -1.69
N THR A 285 8.44 -25.86 -2.87
CA THR A 285 9.82 -25.63 -3.32
C THR A 285 9.94 -24.27 -3.98
N LEU A 286 10.98 -23.50 -3.62
CA LEU A 286 11.34 -22.27 -4.31
C LEU A 286 12.70 -22.43 -4.98
N LEU A 287 12.72 -22.39 -6.31
CA LEU A 287 13.95 -22.31 -7.10
C LEU A 287 14.12 -20.86 -7.55
N PHE A 288 15.14 -20.16 -7.06
CA PHE A 288 15.36 -18.76 -7.38
C PHE A 288 16.82 -18.49 -7.74
N ASP A 289 17.05 -17.41 -8.47
CA ASP A 289 18.40 -16.98 -8.82
C ASP A 289 19.02 -16.19 -7.67
N LEU A 290 20.22 -16.59 -7.23
CA LEU A 290 20.92 -15.93 -6.13
C LEU A 290 21.54 -14.57 -6.53
N LEU A 291 21.60 -14.26 -7.83
CA LEU A 291 22.18 -13.04 -8.38
C LEU A 291 21.25 -12.50 -9.46
N THR A 292 21.23 -11.18 -9.65
CA THR A 292 20.54 -10.60 -10.81
C THR A 292 21.29 -10.94 -12.11
N SER A 293 20.62 -10.80 -13.25
CA SER A 293 21.23 -11.01 -14.57
C SER A 293 22.50 -10.16 -14.78
N GLU A 294 22.52 -8.94 -14.25
CA GLU A 294 23.65 -8.00 -14.34
C GLU A 294 24.79 -8.41 -13.39
N GLU A 295 24.47 -8.85 -12.16
CA GLU A 295 25.46 -9.37 -11.21
C GLU A 295 26.10 -10.68 -11.68
N ALA A 296 25.36 -11.52 -12.40
CA ALA A 296 25.82 -12.79 -12.93
C ALA A 296 26.86 -12.65 -14.06
N GLU A 297 27.00 -11.46 -14.67
CA GLU A 297 28.04 -11.19 -15.68
C GLU A 297 29.44 -11.22 -15.05
N ASP A 298 29.58 -10.77 -13.80
CA ASP A 298 30.83 -10.87 -13.05
C ASP A 298 30.95 -12.23 -12.36
N ARG A 299 31.77 -13.10 -12.95
CA ARG A 299 32.06 -14.45 -12.44
C ARG A 299 32.67 -14.47 -11.03
N ARG A 300 33.12 -13.36 -10.46
CA ARG A 300 33.55 -13.32 -9.05
C ARG A 300 32.38 -13.46 -8.09
N ASN A 301 31.21 -12.93 -8.47
CA ASN A 301 30.02 -12.91 -7.60
C ASN A 301 29.47 -14.32 -7.33
N VAL A 302 29.61 -15.26 -8.26
CA VAL A 302 29.16 -16.66 -8.06
C VAL A 302 30.02 -17.45 -7.05
N PHE A 303 31.15 -16.88 -6.62
CA PHE A 303 32.02 -17.44 -5.58
C PHE A 303 32.01 -16.61 -4.28
N ASP A 304 31.25 -15.51 -4.24
CA ASP A 304 31.10 -14.67 -3.04
C ASP A 304 30.05 -15.27 -2.11
N ILE A 305 30.49 -16.13 -1.19
CA ILE A 305 29.61 -16.90 -0.31
C ILE A 305 28.80 -16.00 0.62
N ALA A 306 29.37 -14.89 1.10
CA ALA A 306 28.68 -13.96 1.98
C ALA A 306 27.52 -13.30 1.23
N LYS A 307 27.78 -12.80 0.01
CA LYS A 307 26.74 -12.23 -0.84
C LYS A 307 25.65 -13.23 -1.16
N LEU A 308 25.99 -14.47 -1.53
CA LEU A 308 24.99 -15.50 -1.84
C LEU A 308 24.16 -15.87 -0.60
N ALA A 309 24.75 -15.84 0.61
CA ALA A 309 24.04 -16.11 1.85
C ALA A 309 23.04 -15.00 2.19
N GLU A 310 23.43 -13.72 2.05
CA GLU A 310 22.54 -12.56 2.22
C GLU A 310 21.28 -12.70 1.36
N ARG A 311 21.43 -13.16 0.12
CA ARG A 311 20.30 -13.36 -0.82
C ARG A 311 19.36 -14.48 -0.38
N ILE A 312 19.88 -15.52 0.28
CA ILE A 312 19.05 -16.56 0.88
C ILE A 312 18.31 -16.00 2.10
N VAL A 313 18.94 -15.17 2.92
CA VAL A 313 18.32 -14.50 4.08
C VAL A 313 17.17 -13.59 3.64
N ASP A 314 17.39 -12.74 2.65
CA ASP A 314 16.34 -11.88 2.05
C ASP A 314 15.17 -12.71 1.51
N THR A 315 15.49 -13.84 0.87
CA THR A 315 14.47 -14.75 0.34
C THR A 315 13.65 -15.40 1.46
N VAL A 316 14.29 -15.77 2.57
CA VAL A 316 13.60 -16.30 3.75
C VAL A 316 12.64 -15.27 4.35
N LEU A 317 13.04 -13.99 4.40
CA LEU A 317 12.17 -12.90 4.84
C LEU A 317 10.99 -12.69 3.89
N TYR A 318 11.24 -12.71 2.58
CA TYR A 318 10.19 -12.61 1.56
C TYR A 318 9.16 -13.73 1.66
N VAL A 319 9.58 -15.01 1.74
CA VAL A 319 8.61 -16.11 1.84
C VAL A 319 7.83 -16.09 3.16
N GLY A 320 8.35 -15.44 4.21
CA GLY A 320 7.60 -15.15 5.43
C GLY A 320 6.44 -14.16 5.24
N SER A 321 6.40 -13.42 4.13
CA SER A 321 5.30 -12.51 3.75
C SER A 321 4.31 -13.13 2.76
N GLU A 322 4.58 -14.34 2.26
CA GLU A 322 3.74 -15.03 1.27
C GLU A 322 2.65 -15.88 1.98
N PRO A 323 1.35 -15.55 1.87
CA PRO A 323 0.31 -16.11 2.74
C PRO A 323 0.13 -17.63 2.71
N ASP A 324 0.49 -18.30 1.61
CA ASP A 324 0.33 -19.74 1.43
C ASP A 324 1.57 -20.57 1.81
N VAL A 325 2.68 -19.92 2.19
CA VAL A 325 3.92 -20.59 2.63
C VAL A 325 4.57 -19.96 3.87
N ALA A 326 4.06 -18.85 4.39
CA ALA A 326 4.63 -18.08 5.50
C ALA A 326 4.92 -18.92 6.75
N ASP A 327 3.97 -19.78 7.12
CA ASP A 327 4.01 -20.57 8.36
C ASP A 327 4.70 -21.94 8.20
N LEU A 328 5.22 -22.24 7.00
CA LEU A 328 5.82 -23.54 6.74
C LEU A 328 7.22 -23.67 7.41
N PRO A 329 7.56 -24.85 7.95
CA PRO A 329 8.93 -25.18 8.31
C PRO A 329 9.85 -25.04 7.08
N LEU A 330 10.97 -24.34 7.24
CA LEU A 330 11.90 -24.04 6.15
C LEU A 330 13.06 -25.01 6.11
N GLY A 331 13.33 -25.55 4.92
CA GLY A 331 14.54 -26.29 4.60
C GLY A 331 15.39 -25.56 3.56
N LEU A 332 16.71 -25.71 3.63
CA LEU A 332 17.62 -25.23 2.60
C LEU A 332 18.24 -26.40 1.84
N PHE A 333 18.17 -26.38 0.52
CA PHE A 333 18.86 -27.32 -0.36
C PHE A 333 19.97 -26.60 -1.13
N GLY A 334 21.22 -26.84 -0.74
CA GLY A 334 22.39 -26.24 -1.36
C GLY A 334 23.11 -27.20 -2.30
N ALA A 335 23.49 -26.73 -3.48
CA ALA A 335 24.26 -27.49 -4.46
C ALA A 335 25.63 -26.86 -4.72
N SER A 336 26.70 -27.66 -4.72
CA SER A 336 28.07 -27.18 -4.98
C SER A 336 28.45 -25.96 -4.11
N THR A 337 28.81 -24.81 -4.67
CA THR A 337 29.10 -23.58 -3.90
C THR A 337 27.88 -23.02 -3.16
N GLY A 338 26.66 -23.24 -3.67
CA GLY A 338 25.41 -22.85 -3.01
C GLY A 338 25.20 -23.56 -1.67
N ALA A 339 25.86 -24.70 -1.45
CA ALA A 339 25.88 -25.35 -0.13
C ALA A 339 26.62 -24.52 0.93
N GLY A 340 27.73 -23.86 0.57
CA GLY A 340 28.42 -22.96 1.48
C GLY A 340 27.54 -21.77 1.88
N ALA A 341 26.86 -21.16 0.90
CA ALA A 341 25.95 -20.04 1.12
C ALA A 341 24.73 -20.44 1.98
N ALA A 342 24.13 -21.60 1.70
CA ALA A 342 23.01 -22.13 2.49
C ALA A 342 23.40 -22.37 3.96
N LEU A 343 24.63 -22.81 4.23
CA LEU A 343 25.13 -23.03 5.58
C LEU A 343 25.42 -21.73 6.32
N VAL A 344 25.98 -20.71 5.65
CA VAL A 344 26.14 -19.38 6.25
C VAL A 344 24.76 -18.77 6.57
N ALA A 345 23.81 -18.84 5.63
CA ALA A 345 22.45 -18.37 5.87
C ALA A 345 21.75 -19.13 7.01
N ALA A 346 21.96 -20.44 7.13
CA ALA A 346 21.42 -21.24 8.24
C ALA A 346 22.03 -20.84 9.59
N ALA A 347 23.33 -20.49 9.63
CA ALA A 347 23.98 -19.97 10.82
C ALA A 347 23.45 -18.58 11.21
N GLU A 348 23.05 -17.74 10.27
CA GLU A 348 22.47 -16.42 10.57
C GLU A 348 21.00 -16.51 11.03
N LEU A 349 20.22 -17.38 10.38
CA LEU A 349 18.79 -17.54 10.61
C LEU A 349 18.43 -18.48 11.77
N GLN A 350 19.40 -19.27 12.25
CA GLN A 350 19.28 -20.13 13.44
C GLN A 350 18.01 -21.00 13.40
N GLU A 351 17.19 -20.95 14.45
CA GLU A 351 16.00 -21.78 14.64
C GLU A 351 14.93 -21.65 13.54
N ARG A 352 15.02 -20.62 12.67
CA ARG A 352 14.10 -20.48 11.55
C ARG A 352 14.28 -21.57 10.49
N ILE A 353 15.49 -22.12 10.35
CA ILE A 353 15.81 -23.20 9.40
C ILE A 353 15.71 -24.55 10.10
N GLY A 354 14.76 -25.38 9.68
CA GLY A 354 14.51 -26.68 10.27
C GLY A 354 15.44 -27.79 9.78
N ALA A 355 16.04 -27.65 8.60
CA ALA A 355 17.00 -28.62 8.06
C ALA A 355 17.81 -28.07 6.87
N VAL A 356 19.01 -28.59 6.66
CA VAL A 356 19.85 -28.27 5.50
C VAL A 356 20.28 -29.56 4.78
N VAL A 357 20.25 -29.56 3.45
CA VAL A 357 20.83 -30.61 2.60
C VAL A 357 21.88 -29.99 1.67
N SER A 358 23.08 -30.56 1.67
CA SER A 358 24.21 -30.17 0.82
C SER A 358 24.51 -31.28 -0.18
N ARG A 359 24.28 -31.04 -1.48
CA ARG A 359 24.56 -32.00 -2.57
C ARG A 359 25.84 -31.65 -3.31
N GLY A 360 26.82 -32.54 -3.26
CA GLY A 360 28.13 -32.35 -3.90
C GLY A 360 28.78 -31.03 -3.46
N GLY A 361 28.43 -30.58 -2.26
CA GLY A 361 28.66 -29.22 -1.81
C GLY A 361 30.07 -28.99 -1.30
N ARG A 362 30.43 -27.72 -1.20
CA ARG A 362 31.66 -27.24 -0.55
C ARG A 362 31.33 -26.59 0.79
N PRO A 363 30.89 -27.35 1.81
CA PRO A 363 30.51 -26.80 3.11
C PRO A 363 31.70 -26.13 3.82
N ASP A 364 32.92 -26.52 3.47
CA ASP A 364 34.16 -25.88 3.95
C ASP A 364 34.23 -24.38 3.63
N LEU A 365 33.50 -23.90 2.61
CA LEU A 365 33.44 -22.49 2.26
C LEU A 365 32.64 -21.64 3.26
N ALA A 366 31.82 -22.25 4.13
CA ALA A 366 31.14 -21.55 5.20
C ALA A 366 32.09 -21.18 6.36
N GLY A 367 33.32 -21.72 6.38
CA GLY A 367 34.36 -21.33 7.34
C GLY A 367 33.92 -21.47 8.80
N GLY A 368 34.11 -20.40 9.59
CA GLY A 368 33.79 -20.39 11.02
C GLY A 368 32.30 -20.54 11.34
N HIS A 369 31.41 -20.21 10.40
CA HIS A 369 29.96 -20.27 10.60
C HIS A 369 29.43 -21.71 10.77
N LEU A 370 30.20 -22.73 10.37
CA LEU A 370 29.81 -24.14 10.54
C LEU A 370 29.51 -24.50 12.00
N ALA A 371 30.23 -23.88 12.96
CA ALA A 371 30.01 -24.12 14.38
C ALA A 371 28.70 -23.51 14.89
N ASP A 372 28.17 -22.51 14.19
CA ASP A 372 26.96 -21.76 14.57
C ASP A 372 25.70 -22.31 13.91
N VAL A 373 25.81 -23.26 12.97
CA VAL A 373 24.65 -23.90 12.34
C VAL A 373 23.95 -24.82 13.35
N THR A 374 22.72 -24.47 13.71
CA THR A 374 21.87 -25.27 14.62
C THR A 374 20.96 -26.26 13.88
N ALA A 375 20.68 -26.02 12.60
CA ALA A 375 19.82 -26.87 11.78
C ALA A 375 20.46 -28.24 11.46
N PRO A 376 19.74 -29.37 11.63
CA PRO A 376 20.20 -30.68 11.21
C PRO A 376 20.64 -30.71 9.74
N THR A 377 21.87 -31.12 9.49
CA THR A 377 22.52 -31.01 8.16
C THR A 377 22.91 -32.36 7.56
N LEU A 378 22.39 -32.66 6.36
CA LEU A 378 22.79 -33.80 5.55
C LEU A 378 23.78 -33.39 4.45
N LEU A 379 24.94 -34.01 4.44
CA LEU A 379 25.97 -33.87 3.41
C LEU A 379 25.91 -35.09 2.48
N ILE A 380 25.66 -34.89 1.18
CA ILE A 380 25.61 -35.95 0.16
C ILE A 380 26.75 -35.73 -0.83
N VAL A 381 27.63 -36.72 -0.97
CA VAL A 381 28.82 -36.66 -1.85
C VAL A 381 28.91 -37.89 -2.76
N GLY A 382 29.44 -37.71 -3.97
CA GLY A 382 29.69 -38.82 -4.89
C GLY A 382 30.94 -39.62 -4.48
N GLY A 383 30.89 -40.94 -4.62
CA GLY A 383 31.97 -41.87 -4.24
C GLY A 383 33.28 -41.66 -4.98
N ASP A 384 33.19 -41.16 -6.22
CA ASP A 384 34.36 -40.87 -7.07
C ASP A 384 34.94 -39.47 -6.81
N ASP A 385 34.24 -38.63 -6.04
CA ASP A 385 34.66 -37.27 -5.69
C ASP A 385 35.48 -37.26 -4.39
N HIS A 386 36.65 -37.90 -4.45
CA HIS A 386 37.51 -38.12 -3.28
C HIS A 386 37.95 -36.82 -2.59
N GLU A 387 38.11 -35.73 -3.33
CA GLU A 387 38.48 -34.42 -2.78
C GLU A 387 37.31 -33.82 -1.99
N VAL A 388 36.10 -33.78 -2.57
CA VAL A 388 34.91 -33.25 -1.89
C VAL A 388 34.51 -34.14 -0.70
N ILE A 389 34.73 -35.46 -0.77
CA ILE A 389 34.58 -36.36 0.39
C ILE A 389 35.47 -35.92 1.54
N ALA A 390 36.76 -35.64 1.28
CA ALA A 390 37.70 -35.22 2.33
C ALA A 390 37.29 -33.88 2.96
N LEU A 391 36.84 -32.93 2.14
CA LEU A 391 36.37 -31.62 2.59
C LEU A 391 35.07 -31.72 3.40
N ASN A 392 34.11 -32.54 2.98
CA ASN A 392 32.86 -32.75 3.72
C ASN A 392 33.11 -33.48 5.05
N ARG A 393 34.04 -34.44 5.11
CA ARG A 393 34.46 -35.05 6.39
C ARG A 393 35.09 -34.04 7.35
N LYS A 394 35.90 -33.12 6.82
CA LYS A 394 36.51 -32.04 7.62
C LYS A 394 35.46 -31.04 8.12
N ALA A 395 34.49 -30.68 7.29
CA ALA A 395 33.38 -29.81 7.67
C ALA A 395 32.46 -30.48 8.69
N GLN A 396 32.17 -31.78 8.54
CA GLN A 396 31.35 -32.56 9.49
C GLN A 396 31.88 -32.45 10.93
N GLY A 397 33.20 -32.45 11.12
CA GLY A 397 33.83 -32.31 12.44
C GLY A 397 33.76 -30.89 13.05
N GLN A 398 33.22 -29.91 12.34
CA GLN A 398 33.11 -28.51 12.81
C GLN A 398 31.67 -28.12 13.20
N PHE A 399 30.67 -28.92 12.81
CA PHE A 399 29.28 -28.66 13.17
C PHE A 399 29.00 -28.94 14.65
N SER A 400 28.13 -28.13 15.24
CA SER A 400 27.59 -28.33 16.59
C SER A 400 26.23 -29.04 16.61
N CYS A 401 25.54 -29.11 15.45
CA CYS A 401 24.24 -29.75 15.28
C CYS A 401 24.33 -31.23 14.86
N GLU A 402 23.16 -31.88 14.69
CA GLU A 402 23.08 -33.20 14.07
C GLU A 402 23.59 -33.14 12.62
N THR A 403 24.56 -33.97 12.29
CA THR A 403 25.10 -34.06 10.93
C THR A 403 25.26 -35.49 10.45
N MET A 404 24.94 -35.70 9.17
CA MET A 404 25.09 -36.99 8.51
C MET A 404 25.81 -36.83 7.16
N LEU A 405 26.80 -37.68 6.89
CA LEU A 405 27.49 -37.74 5.60
C LEU A 405 27.08 -39.03 4.87
N LYS A 406 26.49 -38.89 3.69
CA LYS A 406 26.12 -39.99 2.78
C LYS A 406 27.00 -39.95 1.54
N ILE A 407 27.59 -41.09 1.21
CA ILE A 407 28.41 -41.27 0.01
C ILE A 407 27.62 -42.14 -0.97
N VAL A 408 27.33 -41.61 -2.16
CA VAL A 408 26.67 -42.36 -3.24
C VAL A 408 27.76 -43.10 -4.03
N PRO A 409 27.80 -44.44 -4.04
CA PRO A 409 28.87 -45.19 -4.70
C PRO A 409 28.88 -44.94 -6.22
N ASP A 410 30.07 -44.99 -6.83
CA ASP A 410 30.29 -44.86 -8.27
C ASP A 410 29.72 -43.57 -8.90
N ALA A 411 29.50 -42.54 -8.08
CA ALA A 411 28.96 -41.25 -8.49
C ALA A 411 30.04 -40.18 -8.52
N GLY A 412 30.08 -39.40 -9.59
CA GLY A 412 30.90 -38.19 -9.72
C GLY A 412 30.26 -36.97 -9.06
N HIS A 413 30.92 -35.81 -9.20
CA HIS A 413 30.53 -34.53 -8.54
C HIS A 413 29.07 -34.10 -8.80
N LEU A 414 28.54 -34.38 -9.99
CA LEU A 414 27.21 -33.94 -10.44
C LEU A 414 26.12 -35.02 -10.36
N PHE A 415 26.47 -36.25 -9.97
CA PHE A 415 25.54 -37.40 -9.88
C PHE A 415 24.84 -37.72 -11.21
N ASP A 416 25.57 -37.66 -12.33
CA ASP A 416 25.02 -37.84 -13.69
C ASP A 416 24.83 -39.32 -14.09
N GLY A 417 25.24 -40.29 -13.26
CA GLY A 417 25.03 -41.72 -13.53
C GLY A 417 23.57 -42.15 -13.34
N VAL A 418 23.20 -43.27 -13.97
CA VAL A 418 21.83 -43.81 -13.95
C VAL A 418 21.37 -44.06 -12.50
N GLY A 419 20.28 -43.42 -12.07
CA GLY A 419 19.70 -43.59 -10.73
C GLY A 419 20.38 -42.78 -9.62
N GLN A 420 21.47 -42.08 -9.91
CA GLN A 420 22.26 -41.38 -8.88
C GLN A 420 21.54 -40.13 -8.37
N LEU A 421 20.96 -39.33 -9.26
CA LEU A 421 20.22 -38.12 -8.88
C LEU A 421 18.88 -38.47 -8.20
N GLU A 422 18.23 -39.54 -8.62
CA GLU A 422 17.04 -40.08 -7.97
C GLU A 422 17.37 -40.49 -6.52
N THR A 423 18.48 -41.21 -6.32
CA THR A 423 18.98 -41.58 -4.98
C THR A 423 19.24 -40.35 -4.11
N VAL A 424 19.87 -39.30 -4.66
CA VAL A 424 20.07 -38.03 -3.95
C VAL A 424 18.74 -37.37 -3.56
N SER A 425 17.78 -37.39 -4.47
CA SER A 425 16.47 -36.75 -4.29
C SER A 425 15.65 -37.45 -3.21
N GLU A 426 15.68 -38.78 -3.18
CA GLU A 426 15.06 -39.60 -2.13
C GLU A 426 15.73 -39.34 -0.76
N MET A 427 17.07 -39.32 -0.69
CA MET A 427 17.78 -39.00 0.56
C MET A 427 17.45 -37.60 1.08
N ALA A 428 17.34 -36.61 0.19
CA ALA A 428 16.95 -35.25 0.55
C ALA A 428 15.49 -35.19 1.04
N ALA A 429 14.57 -35.86 0.33
CA ALA A 429 13.16 -35.94 0.70
C ALA A 429 12.97 -36.59 2.08
N ASP A 430 13.68 -37.68 2.35
CA ASP A 430 13.65 -38.38 3.64
C ASP A 430 14.20 -37.51 4.78
N TRP A 431 15.30 -36.78 4.53
CA TRP A 431 15.87 -35.85 5.51
C TRP A 431 14.89 -34.74 5.86
N PHE A 432 14.34 -34.07 4.85
CA PHE A 432 13.34 -33.03 5.07
C PHE A 432 12.07 -33.60 5.72
N ALA A 433 11.60 -34.79 5.33
CA ALA A 433 10.45 -35.44 5.96
C ALA A 433 10.69 -35.80 7.43
N HIS A 434 11.94 -36.07 7.81
CA HIS A 434 12.30 -36.35 9.19
C HIS A 434 12.39 -35.08 10.04
N HIS A 435 13.02 -34.01 9.53
CA HIS A 435 13.37 -32.82 10.31
C HIS A 435 12.40 -31.64 10.15
N LEU A 436 11.79 -31.47 8.98
CA LEU A 436 10.71 -30.51 8.76
C LEU A 436 9.39 -31.10 9.28
N ARG A 437 9.32 -31.24 10.61
CA ARG A 437 8.09 -31.57 11.32
C ARG A 437 7.54 -30.28 11.90
N LEU A 438 6.22 -30.09 11.75
CA LEU A 438 5.50 -29.13 12.57
C LEU A 438 5.79 -29.50 14.05
N PRO A 439 6.25 -28.56 14.90
CA PRO A 439 6.59 -28.85 16.28
C PRO A 439 5.45 -29.57 17.00
N PRO A 440 5.72 -30.58 17.86
CA PRO A 440 4.68 -31.29 18.62
C PRO A 440 3.89 -30.40 19.61
N GLU A 441 4.26 -29.13 19.74
CA GLU A 441 3.56 -28.10 20.51
C GLU A 441 3.39 -26.81 19.71
N THR A 442 3.14 -26.86 18.40
CA THR A 442 2.19 -25.88 17.87
C THR A 442 0.84 -26.28 18.42
N VAL A 443 0.55 -25.77 19.61
CA VAL A 443 -0.81 -25.39 20.00
C VAL A 443 -1.45 -24.89 18.71
N HIS A 444 -2.35 -25.68 18.10
CA HIS A 444 -3.41 -25.05 17.33
C HIS A 444 -3.90 -23.97 18.28
N PRO A 445 -3.74 -22.66 17.98
CA PRO A 445 -4.41 -21.68 18.80
C PRO A 445 -5.86 -22.15 18.79
N LYS A 446 -6.33 -22.61 19.97
CA LYS A 446 -7.55 -23.42 20.15
C LYS A 446 -8.57 -23.01 19.10
N GLU A 447 -8.73 -23.79 18.02
CA GLU A 447 -9.63 -23.47 16.90
C GLU A 447 -9.88 -21.95 16.81
N GLU A 448 -8.82 -21.17 16.55
CA GLU A 448 -8.77 -19.76 16.97
C GLU A 448 -10.00 -19.02 16.45
N ARG A 449 -10.92 -18.72 17.37
CA ARG A 449 -12.31 -18.37 17.04
C ARG A 449 -12.26 -17.18 16.08
N HIS A 450 -12.53 -17.41 14.80
CA HIS A 450 -12.62 -16.33 13.82
C HIS A 450 -13.77 -15.42 14.28
N LEU A 451 -13.41 -14.20 14.71
CA LEU A 451 -14.39 -13.21 15.16
C LEU A 451 -15.02 -12.60 13.90
N THR A 452 -15.97 -13.31 13.31
CA THR A 452 -16.75 -12.81 12.16
C THR A 452 -18.03 -12.11 12.59
N ASP A 453 -18.56 -12.47 13.77
CA ASP A 453 -19.74 -11.82 14.33
C ASP A 453 -19.35 -10.52 15.04
N ARG A 454 -20.08 -9.46 14.72
CA ARG A 454 -19.88 -8.11 15.27
C ARG A 454 -19.93 -8.11 16.80
N ALA A 455 -20.86 -8.86 17.40
CA ALA A 455 -21.00 -8.93 18.85
C ALA A 455 -19.77 -9.57 19.52
N ASP A 456 -19.19 -10.59 18.88
CA ASP A 456 -17.97 -11.24 19.35
C ASP A 456 -16.75 -10.31 19.22
N ILE A 457 -16.65 -9.52 18.13
CA ILE A 457 -15.62 -8.48 17.96
C ILE A 457 -15.74 -7.42 19.06
N VAL A 458 -16.93 -6.85 19.27
CA VAL A 458 -17.17 -5.84 20.32
C VAL A 458 -16.85 -6.38 21.71
N ALA A 459 -17.22 -7.62 22.01
CA ALA A 459 -16.88 -8.27 23.27
C ALA A 459 -15.36 -8.49 23.42
N ALA A 460 -14.65 -8.75 22.33
CA ALA A 460 -13.19 -8.85 22.34
C ALA A 460 -12.52 -7.48 22.54
N ILE A 461 -13.00 -6.42 21.89
CA ILE A 461 -12.53 -5.04 22.13
C ILE A 461 -12.75 -4.68 23.61
N ARG A 462 -13.93 -4.96 24.17
CA ARG A 462 -14.23 -4.70 25.58
C ARG A 462 -13.26 -5.37 26.55
N ARG A 463 -12.72 -6.54 26.20
CA ARG A 463 -11.71 -7.25 27.01
C ARG A 463 -10.29 -6.69 26.84
N ALA A 464 -9.96 -6.19 25.65
CA ALA A 464 -8.63 -5.68 25.32
C ALA A 464 -8.44 -4.20 25.72
N MET A 465 -9.52 -3.41 25.71
CA MET A 465 -9.47 -1.98 25.96
C MET A 465 -9.04 -1.64 27.39
N HIS A 466 -8.36 -0.50 27.53
CA HIS A 466 -8.03 0.12 28.80
C HIS A 466 -8.91 1.34 29.01
N ALA A 467 -9.84 1.29 29.96
CA ALA A 467 -10.71 2.42 30.27
C ALA A 467 -9.89 3.65 30.69
N LEU A 468 -10.24 4.82 30.15
CA LEU A 468 -9.51 6.06 30.41
C LEU A 468 -10.33 6.97 31.33
N PRO A 469 -9.70 7.54 32.39
CA PRO A 469 -10.32 8.58 33.18
C PRO A 469 -10.42 9.89 32.37
N ALA A 470 -10.82 10.99 33.01
CA ALA A 470 -10.89 12.27 32.33
C ALA A 470 -9.47 12.80 32.00
N PRO A 471 -9.23 13.45 30.84
CA PRO A 471 -7.91 13.94 30.45
C PRO A 471 -7.23 14.87 31.49
N GLU A 472 -8.00 15.52 32.35
CA GLU A 472 -7.51 16.41 33.40
C GLU A 472 -6.90 15.67 34.59
N THR A 473 -7.07 14.34 34.67
CA THR A 473 -6.55 13.52 35.77
C THR A 473 -5.16 12.97 35.41
N PRO A 474 -4.19 12.94 36.34
CA PRO A 474 -2.86 12.40 36.08
C PRO A 474 -2.88 10.95 35.55
N GLU A 475 -3.81 10.14 36.06
CA GLU A 475 -3.99 8.73 35.71
C GLU A 475 -4.31 8.54 34.21
N PHE A 476 -4.88 9.55 33.53
CA PHE A 476 -5.12 9.49 32.09
C PHE A 476 -3.81 9.34 31.31
N ALA A 477 -2.83 10.18 31.62
CA ALA A 477 -1.59 10.26 30.85
C ALA A 477 -0.60 9.14 31.22
N GLU A 478 -0.69 8.57 32.43
CA GLU A 478 0.17 7.46 32.88
C GLU A 478 0.09 6.23 31.98
N VAL A 479 -1.08 5.96 31.40
CA VAL A 479 -1.31 4.84 30.47
C VAL A 479 -0.42 4.95 29.21
N PHE A 480 0.01 6.17 28.87
CA PHE A 480 0.82 6.43 27.68
C PHE A 480 2.32 6.36 27.92
N ASP A 481 2.77 6.09 29.16
CA ASP A 481 4.18 5.90 29.50
C ASP A 481 4.83 4.78 28.67
N GLN A 482 4.05 3.77 28.26
CA GLN A 482 4.54 2.67 27.42
C GLN A 482 5.01 3.09 26.03
N TYR A 483 4.49 4.20 25.47
CA TYR A 483 4.93 4.73 24.17
C TYR A 483 6.16 5.62 24.29
N ALA A 484 6.61 5.91 25.53
CA ALA A 484 7.72 6.81 25.77
C ALA A 484 9.07 6.24 25.35
N ALA A 485 9.18 4.93 25.09
CA ALA A 485 10.40 4.36 24.52
C ALA A 485 10.67 4.85 23.08
N ALA A 486 9.62 5.24 22.35
CA ALA A 486 9.74 5.76 21.00
C ALA A 486 10.48 7.11 20.99
N LYS A 487 11.26 7.34 19.93
CA LYS A 487 11.89 8.64 19.65
C LYS A 487 10.85 9.68 19.24
N ILE A 488 9.84 9.25 18.48
CA ILE A 488 8.78 10.12 17.96
C ILE A 488 7.43 9.55 18.34
N VAL A 489 6.60 10.34 19.00
CA VAL A 489 5.21 9.99 19.31
C VAL A 489 4.29 10.89 18.48
N LEU A 490 3.59 10.30 17.53
CA LEU A 490 2.64 11.00 16.67
C LEU A 490 1.23 10.84 17.24
N LEU A 491 0.62 11.96 17.63
CA LEU A 491 -0.72 12.04 18.20
C LEU A 491 -1.70 12.62 17.19
N GLY A 492 -2.60 11.76 16.74
CA GLY A 492 -3.65 12.07 15.79
C GLY A 492 -4.83 12.84 16.38
N GLU A 493 -5.74 13.21 15.49
CA GLU A 493 -7.11 13.57 15.82
C GLU A 493 -8.03 13.24 14.65
N ALA A 494 -9.21 12.69 14.92
CA ALA A 494 -10.23 12.46 13.87
C ALA A 494 -10.94 13.76 13.46
N SER A 495 -10.70 14.87 14.17
CA SER A 495 -11.18 16.17 13.77
C SER A 495 -10.38 17.33 14.36
N HIS A 496 -10.15 18.38 13.58
CA HIS A 496 -9.42 19.58 14.02
C HIS A 496 -10.15 20.48 15.04
N GLY A 497 -11.45 20.26 15.24
CA GLY A 497 -12.31 21.16 16.01
C GLY A 497 -12.86 20.60 17.31
N THR A 498 -12.26 19.54 17.88
CA THR A 498 -12.81 18.79 19.03
C THR A 498 -12.00 18.96 20.31
N SER A 499 -12.63 19.48 21.37
CA SER A 499 -12.02 19.82 22.66
C SER A 499 -11.35 18.64 23.37
N GLU A 500 -12.00 17.48 23.39
CA GLU A 500 -11.46 16.26 24.02
C GLU A 500 -10.11 15.85 23.41
N PHE A 501 -9.95 15.97 22.09
CA PHE A 501 -8.72 15.58 21.40
C PHE A 501 -7.57 16.52 21.78
N TYR A 502 -7.77 17.84 21.83
CA TYR A 502 -6.73 18.76 22.30
C TYR A 502 -6.36 18.53 23.76
N ARG A 503 -7.35 18.36 24.66
CA ARG A 503 -7.08 18.11 26.09
C ARG A 503 -6.31 16.81 26.31
N ALA A 504 -6.68 15.75 25.59
CA ALA A 504 -5.99 14.47 25.65
C ALA A 504 -4.56 14.55 25.11
N ARG A 505 -4.35 15.15 23.92
CA ARG A 505 -3.03 15.37 23.36
C ARG A 505 -2.15 16.21 24.28
N ALA A 506 -2.71 17.26 24.89
CA ALA A 506 -2.02 18.08 25.88
C ALA A 506 -1.60 17.24 27.10
N ALA A 507 -2.51 16.48 27.71
CA ALA A 507 -2.20 15.64 28.88
C ALA A 507 -1.09 14.61 28.59
N ILE A 508 -1.18 13.91 27.45
CA ILE A 508 -0.15 12.94 27.02
C ILE A 508 1.18 13.65 26.82
N THR A 509 1.19 14.77 26.11
CA THR A 509 2.42 15.51 25.80
C THR A 509 3.08 16.08 27.06
N GLN A 510 2.28 16.61 28.00
CA GLN A 510 2.77 17.07 29.31
C GLN A 510 3.49 15.94 30.05
N ARG A 511 2.88 14.74 30.11
CA ARG A 511 3.48 13.57 30.75
C ARG A 511 4.80 13.15 30.08
N LEU A 512 4.83 13.11 28.75
CA LEU A 512 6.02 12.75 27.97
C LEU A 512 7.17 13.75 28.19
N ILE A 513 6.86 15.06 28.29
CA ILE A 513 7.83 16.10 28.61
C ILE A 513 8.36 15.90 30.04
N GLU A 514 7.47 15.85 31.04
CA GLU A 514 7.85 15.88 32.46
C GLU A 514 8.55 14.61 32.94
N LYS A 515 8.24 13.44 32.35
CA LYS A 515 8.71 12.14 32.84
C LYS A 515 9.65 11.42 31.89
N HIS A 516 9.63 11.75 30.61
CA HIS A 516 10.28 10.94 29.57
C HIS A 516 11.21 11.72 28.63
N GLY A 517 11.51 12.98 28.96
CA GLY A 517 12.55 13.76 28.30
C GLY A 517 12.21 14.19 26.86
N PHE A 518 10.92 14.32 26.53
CA PHE A 518 10.53 14.91 25.25
C PHE A 518 10.75 16.42 25.28
N THR A 519 11.50 16.93 24.30
CA THR A 519 11.91 18.35 24.23
C THR A 519 11.47 19.04 22.95
N LEU A 520 10.83 18.33 22.01
CA LEU A 520 10.25 18.91 20.81
C LEU A 520 8.74 18.64 20.74
N VAL A 521 7.95 19.69 20.60
CA VAL A 521 6.54 19.61 20.20
C VAL A 521 6.42 20.18 18.79
N ALA A 522 6.04 19.34 17.85
CA ALA A 522 5.84 19.72 16.46
C ALA A 522 4.36 19.63 16.08
N ILE A 523 3.84 20.60 15.34
CA ILE A 523 2.41 20.67 14.98
C ILE A 523 2.21 20.74 13.46
N GLU A 524 1.07 20.24 12.99
CA GLU A 524 0.51 20.52 11.66
C GLU A 524 0.05 21.98 11.57
N GLY A 525 1.01 22.89 11.60
CA GLY A 525 0.78 24.32 11.56
C GLY A 525 1.95 25.06 10.92
N ASP A 526 1.70 26.31 10.61
CA ASP A 526 2.61 27.21 9.91
C ASP A 526 3.90 27.44 10.73
N TRP A 527 5.06 27.31 10.08
CA TRP A 527 6.37 27.46 10.74
C TRP A 527 6.56 28.85 11.40
N PRO A 528 6.31 29.99 10.72
CA PRO A 528 6.46 31.32 11.32
C PRO A 528 5.56 31.55 12.54
N ASP A 529 4.33 31.05 12.50
CA ASP A 529 3.35 31.25 13.59
C ASP A 529 3.75 30.44 14.82
N ALA A 530 4.19 29.19 14.62
CA ALA A 530 4.75 28.36 15.68
C ALA A 530 6.04 28.95 16.26
N ALA A 531 6.88 29.60 15.44
CA ALA A 531 8.10 30.28 15.91
C ALA A 531 7.79 31.46 16.85
N ILE A 532 6.67 32.16 16.67
CA ILE A 532 6.20 33.19 17.61
C ILE A 532 5.88 32.56 18.98
N ILE A 533 5.20 31.40 18.97
CA ILE A 533 4.88 30.65 20.20
C ILE A 533 6.15 30.10 20.86
N ASP A 534 7.09 29.54 20.09
CA ASP A 534 8.38 29.03 20.58
C ASP A 534 9.14 30.10 21.37
N ARG A 535 9.24 31.31 20.80
CA ARG A 535 9.88 32.45 21.47
C ARG A 535 9.16 32.84 22.75
N HIS A 536 7.82 32.81 22.74
CA HIS A 536 7.02 33.11 23.92
C HIS A 536 7.25 32.10 25.06
N ILE A 537 7.26 30.79 24.76
CA ILE A 537 7.43 29.75 25.79
C ILE A 537 8.88 29.66 26.30
N ARG A 538 9.86 30.15 25.55
CA ARG A 538 11.29 30.19 25.93
C ARG A 538 11.73 31.53 26.52
N ASP A 539 10.80 32.47 26.72
CA ASP A 539 11.06 33.84 27.20
C ASP A 539 12.09 34.62 26.37
N LEU A 540 12.11 34.35 25.05
CA LEU A 540 12.95 35.08 24.10
C LEU A 540 12.29 36.41 23.70
N PRO A 541 13.08 37.44 23.33
CA PRO A 541 12.53 38.72 22.89
C PRO A 541 11.55 38.54 21.71
N PRO A 542 10.38 39.20 21.71
CA PRO A 542 9.47 39.13 20.58
C PRO A 542 10.13 39.76 19.34
N ARG A 543 9.87 39.18 18.17
CA ARG A 543 10.21 39.82 16.89
C ARG A 543 9.06 40.73 16.45
N PRO A 544 9.32 41.78 15.65
CA PRO A 544 8.24 42.54 15.01
C PRO A 544 7.38 41.56 14.20
N SER A 545 6.14 41.35 14.60
CA SER A 545 5.16 40.63 13.79
C SER A 545 4.08 41.61 13.36
N HIS A 546 3.72 41.56 12.08
CA HIS A 546 2.64 42.38 11.55
C HIS A 546 1.24 41.84 11.91
N LYS A 547 1.14 40.59 12.39
CA LYS A 547 -0.13 39.89 12.65
C LYS A 547 -0.04 38.97 13.88
N PRO A 548 -1.15 38.74 14.61
CA PRO A 548 -1.22 37.68 15.62
C PRO A 548 -0.97 36.30 14.99
N PRO A 549 -0.31 35.34 15.68
CA PRO A 549 -0.11 33.99 15.16
C PRO A 549 -1.45 33.27 14.97
N PHE A 550 -1.51 32.40 13.97
CA PHE A 550 -2.66 31.59 13.58
C PHE A 550 -3.91 32.43 13.25
N SER A 551 -3.73 33.56 12.57
CA SER A 551 -4.82 34.44 12.10
C SER A 551 -5.33 34.11 10.68
N ARG A 552 -4.75 33.08 10.04
CA ARG A 552 -5.18 32.49 8.76
C ARG A 552 -6.27 31.45 8.99
N PHE A 553 -7.11 31.21 7.98
CA PHE A 553 -8.07 30.12 8.02
C PHE A 553 -7.35 28.74 8.13
N PRO A 554 -7.87 27.81 8.95
CA PRO A 554 -8.89 28.01 9.98
C PRO A 554 -8.33 28.71 11.22
N VAL A 555 -8.94 29.85 11.59
CA VAL A 555 -8.44 30.70 12.69
C VAL A 555 -8.54 30.02 14.06
N TRP A 556 -9.35 28.98 14.20
CA TRP A 556 -9.67 28.37 15.50
C TRP A 556 -8.87 27.11 15.82
N MET A 557 -8.21 26.50 14.83
CA MET A 557 -7.53 25.21 14.97
C MET A 557 -6.41 25.25 16.01
N TRP A 558 -5.51 26.23 15.90
CA TRP A 558 -4.44 26.44 16.89
C TRP A 558 -4.71 27.59 17.85
N ARG A 559 -5.78 28.36 17.60
CA ARG A 559 -6.16 29.57 18.36
C ARG A 559 -7.44 29.32 19.16
N ASN A 560 -7.33 28.43 20.13
CA ASN A 560 -8.40 28.04 21.04
C ASN A 560 -7.88 27.98 22.48
N ARG A 561 -8.80 27.87 23.45
CA ARG A 561 -8.47 27.84 24.88
C ARG A 561 -7.62 26.63 25.25
N GLU A 562 -7.89 25.47 24.66
CA GLU A 562 -7.16 24.24 24.95
C GLU A 562 -5.67 24.34 24.57
N VAL A 563 -5.36 24.97 23.44
CA VAL A 563 -3.98 25.25 23.01
C VAL A 563 -3.36 26.36 23.86
N GLU A 564 -4.11 27.41 24.23
CA GLU A 564 -3.63 28.47 25.13
C GLU A 564 -3.20 27.91 26.50
N ASP A 565 -4.01 27.03 27.09
CA ASP A 565 -3.70 26.35 28.35
C ASP A 565 -2.45 25.48 28.24
N PHE A 566 -2.27 24.79 27.12
CA PHE A 566 -1.08 23.99 26.84
C PHE A 566 0.18 24.85 26.65
N ILE A 567 0.08 25.96 25.92
CA ILE A 567 1.20 26.93 25.76
C ILE A 567 1.58 27.53 27.12
N ALA A 568 0.59 27.85 27.96
CA ALA A 568 0.84 28.33 29.32
C ALA A 568 1.58 27.29 30.18
N PHE A 569 1.25 26.00 30.02
CA PHE A 569 2.04 24.92 30.62
C PHE A 569 3.48 24.90 30.11
N LEU A 570 3.70 24.90 28.79
CA LEU A 570 5.05 24.85 28.20
C LEU A 570 5.93 25.99 28.70
N ARG A 571 5.38 27.21 28.76
CA ARG A 571 6.09 28.36 29.29
C ARG A 571 6.47 28.18 30.76
N ARG A 572 5.54 27.71 31.60
CA ARG A 572 5.83 27.42 33.02
C ARG A 572 6.91 26.35 33.17
N HIS A 573 6.83 25.28 32.38
CA HIS A 573 7.83 24.20 32.38
C HIS A 573 9.23 24.71 31.99
N ASN A 574 9.31 25.54 30.95
CA ASN A 574 10.58 26.08 30.45
C ASN A 574 11.21 27.16 31.35
N THR A 575 10.43 27.80 32.23
CA THR A 575 10.89 28.95 33.04
C THR A 575 12.10 28.61 33.90
N ASP A 576 12.17 27.38 34.41
CA ASP A 576 13.21 26.93 35.33
C ASP A 576 14.30 26.06 34.65
N LEU A 577 14.25 25.91 33.33
CA LEU A 577 15.16 25.05 32.57
C LEU A 577 16.27 25.84 31.85
N PRO A 578 17.49 25.29 31.76
CA PRO A 578 18.54 25.83 30.89
C PRO A 578 18.07 25.89 29.43
N VAL A 579 18.55 26.89 28.67
CA VAL A 579 18.13 27.12 27.26
C VAL A 579 18.27 25.88 26.36
N GLY A 580 19.25 25.02 26.61
CA GLY A 580 19.46 23.77 25.85
C GLY A 580 18.51 22.63 26.21
N GLU A 581 17.84 22.69 27.36
CA GLU A 581 16.91 21.67 27.87
C GLU A 581 15.43 22.11 27.72
N GLN A 582 15.20 23.38 27.38
CA GLN A 582 13.87 23.92 27.16
C GLN A 582 13.14 23.20 26.00
N VAL A 583 11.87 22.94 26.21
CA VAL A 583 10.97 22.41 25.19
C VAL A 583 10.80 23.45 24.08
N ARG A 584 10.92 22.99 22.83
CA ARG A 584 10.71 23.78 21.62
C ARG A 584 9.36 23.50 20.99
N PHE A 585 8.76 24.52 20.37
CA PHE A 585 7.49 24.43 19.67
C PHE A 585 7.68 24.77 18.19
N ARG A 586 7.38 23.84 17.27
CA ARG A 586 7.66 24.00 15.84
C ARG A 586 6.45 23.68 14.97
N GLY A 587 6.27 24.44 13.90
CA GLY A 587 5.32 24.11 12.84
C GLY A 587 5.97 23.18 11.83
N LEU A 588 5.19 22.39 11.10
CA LEU A 588 5.70 21.50 10.06
C LEU A 588 5.14 21.84 8.67
N ASP A 589 4.08 22.64 8.60
CA ASP A 589 3.25 22.79 7.40
C ASP A 589 3.82 23.78 6.37
N LEU A 590 3.27 23.75 5.15
CA LEU A 590 3.86 24.35 3.94
C LEU A 590 3.21 25.67 3.49
N TYR A 591 2.09 26.09 4.07
CA TYR A 591 1.26 27.17 3.47
C TYR A 591 1.75 28.59 3.70
N SER A 592 2.66 28.81 4.64
CA SER A 592 3.02 30.14 5.14
C SER A 592 4.06 30.86 4.27
N MET A 593 3.89 30.84 2.94
CA MET A 593 4.91 31.34 2.00
C MET A 593 5.24 32.82 2.21
N THR A 594 4.24 33.69 2.34
CA THR A 594 4.42 35.14 2.51
C THR A 594 5.01 35.50 3.86
N SER A 595 4.53 34.88 4.95
CA SER A 595 5.13 35.10 6.28
C SER A 595 6.54 34.51 6.39
N SER A 596 6.84 33.43 5.67
CA SER A 596 8.21 32.90 5.57
C SER A 596 9.13 33.83 4.78
N MET A 597 8.67 34.45 3.68
CA MET A 597 9.45 35.47 2.96
C MET A 597 9.80 36.65 3.87
N ALA A 598 8.82 37.14 4.64
CA ALA A 598 9.05 38.22 5.61
C ALA A 598 10.10 37.80 6.67
N ALA A 599 9.99 36.60 7.23
CA ALA A 599 10.94 36.09 8.21
C ALA A 599 12.38 35.99 7.69
N VAL A 600 12.57 35.57 6.43
CA VAL A 600 13.89 35.53 5.78
C VAL A 600 14.46 36.94 5.60
N LEU A 601 13.63 37.88 5.11
CA LEU A 601 14.05 39.26 4.89
C LEU A 601 14.42 39.96 6.21
N ASP A 602 13.61 39.80 7.26
CA ASP A 602 13.87 40.37 8.58
C ASP A 602 15.19 39.87 9.18
N TYR A 603 15.50 38.58 9.00
CA TYR A 603 16.77 38.00 9.43
C TYR A 603 17.94 38.62 8.64
N LEU A 604 17.86 38.61 7.31
CA LEU A 604 18.91 39.16 6.45
C LEU A 604 19.13 40.65 6.69
N GLU A 605 18.10 41.46 6.88
CA GLU A 605 18.25 42.89 7.18
C GLU A 605 19.09 43.15 8.44
N ARG A 606 19.06 42.22 9.40
CA ARG A 606 19.85 42.28 10.63
C ARG A 606 21.29 41.80 10.43
N VAL A 607 21.51 40.72 9.67
CA VAL A 607 22.82 40.04 9.61
C VAL A 607 23.63 40.37 8.35
N ASP A 608 22.96 40.59 7.22
CA ASP A 608 23.53 40.95 5.93
C ASP A 608 22.53 41.78 5.09
N PRO A 609 22.54 43.12 5.27
CA PRO A 609 21.65 44.02 4.53
C PRO A 609 21.82 43.96 3.00
N GLN A 610 22.98 43.53 2.50
CA GLN A 610 23.22 43.40 1.06
C GLN A 610 22.52 42.15 0.53
N ALA A 611 22.65 41.00 1.21
CA ALA A 611 21.87 39.80 0.89
C ALA A 611 20.36 40.05 1.05
N ALA A 612 19.92 40.85 2.02
CA ALA A 612 18.51 41.23 2.17
C ALA A 612 17.97 41.97 0.93
N LYS A 613 18.77 42.87 0.36
CA LYS A 613 18.41 43.59 -0.86
C LYS A 613 18.29 42.66 -2.06
N GLU A 614 19.22 41.71 -2.20
CA GLU A 614 19.18 40.72 -3.27
C GLU A 614 18.00 39.75 -3.12
N ALA A 615 17.74 39.29 -1.90
CA ALA A 615 16.60 38.44 -1.59
C ALA A 615 15.28 39.11 -1.92
N ARG A 616 15.14 40.41 -1.58
CA ARG A 616 13.97 41.22 -1.94
C ARG A 616 13.77 41.27 -3.45
N THR A 617 14.82 41.57 -4.22
CA THR A 617 14.74 41.59 -5.70
C THR A 617 14.37 40.22 -6.28
N ARG A 618 14.87 39.13 -5.70
CA ARG A 618 14.54 37.77 -6.16
C ARG A 618 13.10 37.36 -5.82
N TYR A 619 12.52 37.88 -4.74
CA TYR A 619 11.11 37.66 -4.39
C TYR A 619 10.12 38.57 -5.14
N GLU A 620 10.56 39.62 -5.84
CA GLU A 620 9.68 40.55 -6.60
C GLU A 620 8.77 39.85 -7.61
N CYS A 621 9.13 38.67 -8.11
CA CYS A 621 8.32 37.94 -9.07
C CYS A 621 7.08 37.26 -8.43
N ILE A 622 7.12 37.01 -7.10
CA ILE A 622 6.00 36.45 -6.31
C ILE A 622 5.11 37.55 -5.76
N ASP A 623 5.66 38.75 -5.51
CA ASP A 623 4.96 39.89 -4.88
C ASP A 623 3.59 40.21 -5.52
N PRO A 624 3.41 40.20 -6.85
CA PRO A 624 2.09 40.43 -7.48
C PRO A 624 1.03 39.37 -7.15
N TRP A 625 1.45 38.21 -6.66
CA TRP A 625 0.62 37.03 -6.40
C TRP A 625 0.55 36.66 -4.91
N SER A 626 1.23 37.40 -4.03
CA SER A 626 1.31 37.15 -2.58
C SER A 626 -0.07 37.04 -1.89
N HIS A 627 -1.11 37.60 -2.50
CA HIS A 627 -2.49 37.52 -2.03
C HIS A 627 -3.40 36.55 -2.84
N GLN A 628 -2.87 35.89 -3.88
CA GLN A 628 -3.60 35.00 -4.80
C GLN A 628 -2.71 33.88 -5.39
N LEU A 629 -2.16 33.02 -4.53
CA LEU A 629 -1.15 32.02 -4.92
C LEU A 629 -1.67 30.89 -5.84
N ALA A 630 -2.95 30.51 -5.84
CA ALA A 630 -3.45 29.62 -6.90
C ALA A 630 -3.50 30.32 -8.26
N THR A 631 -3.71 31.63 -8.30
CA THR A 631 -3.62 32.37 -9.56
C THR A 631 -2.18 32.34 -10.10
N TYR A 632 -1.16 32.37 -9.24
CA TYR A 632 0.24 32.10 -9.63
C TYR A 632 0.38 30.69 -10.23
N GLY A 633 -0.12 29.66 -9.54
CA GLY A 633 -0.10 28.28 -10.04
C GLY A 633 -0.76 28.15 -11.42
N ARG A 634 -1.91 28.80 -11.65
CA ARG A 634 -2.60 28.81 -12.94
C ARG A 634 -1.83 29.57 -14.02
N ALA A 635 -1.22 30.70 -13.66
CA ALA A 635 -0.40 31.49 -14.58
C ALA A 635 0.85 30.70 -15.02
N SER A 636 1.45 29.92 -14.12
CA SER A 636 2.61 29.07 -14.39
C SER A 636 2.38 28.01 -15.48
N LEU A 637 1.12 27.61 -15.73
CA LEU A 637 0.74 26.66 -16.79
C LEU A 637 0.82 27.25 -18.21
N SER A 638 0.82 28.58 -18.35
CA SER A 638 0.97 29.24 -19.64
C SER A 638 2.46 29.32 -20.01
N ARG A 639 2.82 28.99 -21.28
CA ARG A 639 4.22 28.97 -21.74
C ARG A 639 4.87 30.34 -21.53
N GLY A 640 5.64 30.48 -20.45
CA GLY A 640 6.41 31.69 -20.13
C GLY A 640 6.58 32.04 -18.65
N TYR A 641 5.91 31.36 -17.71
CA TYR A 641 5.89 31.77 -16.29
C TYR A 641 6.70 30.87 -15.31
N ALA A 642 7.75 30.20 -15.79
CA ALA A 642 8.76 29.56 -14.92
C ALA A 642 9.75 30.58 -14.30
N LEU A 643 9.30 31.82 -14.05
CA LEU A 643 10.19 32.95 -13.72
C LEU A 643 10.67 32.94 -12.27
N CYS A 644 9.92 32.35 -11.34
CA CYS A 644 10.20 32.45 -9.91
C CYS A 644 10.94 31.27 -9.30
N GLU A 645 10.96 30.11 -9.95
CA GLU A 645 11.65 28.91 -9.45
C GLU A 645 13.14 29.19 -9.21
N GLU A 646 13.83 29.68 -10.26
CA GLU A 646 15.27 29.94 -10.19
C GLU A 646 15.60 31.03 -9.15
N PRO A 647 14.98 32.22 -9.15
CA PRO A 647 15.24 33.23 -8.12
C PRO A 647 14.97 32.76 -6.68
N VAL A 648 13.90 31.98 -6.44
CA VAL A 648 13.57 31.44 -5.11
C VAL A 648 14.62 30.43 -4.65
N LEU A 649 15.04 29.52 -5.53
CA LEU A 649 16.11 28.57 -5.24
C LEU A 649 17.44 29.28 -4.96
N GLN A 650 17.77 30.34 -5.72
CA GLN A 650 18.97 31.13 -5.49
C GLN A 650 19.00 31.83 -4.13
N ASN A 651 17.83 32.21 -3.57
CA ASN A 651 17.76 32.72 -2.19
C ASN A 651 18.10 31.66 -1.15
N LEU A 652 17.57 30.45 -1.33
CA LEU A 652 17.91 29.32 -0.46
C LEU A 652 19.39 28.96 -0.57
N LEU A 653 19.92 28.86 -1.80
CA LEU A 653 21.32 28.54 -2.05
C LEU A 653 22.25 29.59 -1.43
N GLY A 654 21.97 30.88 -1.59
CA GLY A 654 22.78 31.95 -0.98
C GLY A 654 22.82 31.88 0.55
N LEU A 655 21.71 31.53 1.22
CA LEU A 655 21.71 31.30 2.67
C LEU A 655 22.54 30.07 3.08
N LEU A 656 22.49 28.99 2.29
CA LEU A 656 23.26 27.77 2.55
C LEU A 656 24.76 27.96 2.26
N GLU A 657 25.13 28.77 1.27
CA GLU A 657 26.52 29.11 0.97
C GLU A 657 27.20 29.84 2.15
N GLU A 658 26.45 30.67 2.87
CA GLU A 658 26.93 31.43 4.05
C GLU A 658 26.75 30.67 5.38
N GLU A 659 26.38 29.38 5.34
CA GLU A 659 26.04 28.58 6.52
C GLU A 659 27.12 28.62 7.62
N LEU A 660 28.40 28.46 7.24
CA LEU A 660 29.51 28.49 8.20
C LEU A 660 29.67 29.87 8.88
N SER A 661 29.35 30.96 8.18
CA SER A 661 29.50 32.33 8.66
C SER A 661 28.34 32.74 9.58
N TYR A 662 27.10 32.43 9.15
CA TYR A 662 25.88 32.83 9.86
C TYR A 662 25.54 31.89 11.01
N SER A 663 25.70 30.58 10.86
CA SER A 663 25.42 29.62 11.93
C SER A 663 26.29 29.85 13.16
N ALA A 664 27.57 30.24 12.97
CA ALA A 664 28.50 30.55 14.05
C ALA A 664 28.09 31.79 14.89
N ARG A 665 27.28 32.69 14.34
CA ARG A 665 26.84 33.93 14.99
C ARG A 665 25.44 33.83 15.57
N ASP A 666 24.52 33.21 14.84
CA ASP A 666 23.08 33.29 15.10
C ASP A 666 22.38 31.93 15.23
N GLY A 667 23.07 30.79 15.03
CA GLY A 667 22.63 29.42 15.36
C GLY A 667 21.15 29.10 15.12
N ASP A 668 20.33 29.19 16.18
CA ASP A 668 18.87 28.98 16.16
C ASP A 668 18.14 29.95 15.20
N ASP A 669 18.52 31.23 15.19
CA ASP A 669 17.91 32.26 14.33
C ASP A 669 18.30 32.04 12.85
N PHE A 670 19.52 31.54 12.59
CA PHE A 670 19.93 31.15 11.23
C PHE A 670 19.16 29.93 10.74
N PHE A 671 19.01 28.89 11.59
CA PHE A 671 18.24 27.71 11.27
C PHE A 671 16.78 28.06 10.94
N ASP A 672 16.18 28.97 11.72
CA ASP A 672 14.84 29.51 11.46
C ASP A 672 14.74 30.18 10.08
N ALA A 673 15.72 31.02 9.71
CA ALA A 673 15.76 31.66 8.39
C ALA A 673 15.93 30.65 7.24
N VAL A 674 16.83 29.67 7.39
CA VAL A 674 17.02 28.61 6.38
C VAL A 674 15.78 27.75 6.22
N GLN A 675 15.10 27.40 7.31
CA GLN A 675 13.87 26.62 7.26
C GLN A 675 12.75 27.39 6.56
N ASN A 676 12.60 28.69 6.83
CA ASN A 676 11.68 29.54 6.08
C ASN A 676 12.03 29.61 4.59
N ALA A 677 13.32 29.71 4.23
CA ALA A 677 13.74 29.68 2.83
C ALA A 677 13.41 28.35 2.11
N ARG A 678 13.58 27.21 2.81
CA ARG A 678 13.17 25.88 2.30
C ARG A 678 11.65 25.78 2.13
N LEU A 679 10.88 26.33 3.07
CA LEU A 679 9.43 26.40 3.00
C LEU A 679 9.00 27.15 1.74
N ILE A 680 9.57 28.33 1.47
CA ILE A 680 9.24 29.13 0.28
C ILE A 680 9.51 28.34 -1.01
N ALA A 681 10.65 27.65 -1.11
CA ALA A 681 10.98 26.83 -2.28
C ALA A 681 10.01 25.66 -2.48
N ASN A 682 9.64 24.96 -1.40
CA ASN A 682 8.67 23.88 -1.46
C ASN A 682 7.24 24.38 -1.75
N ALA A 683 6.86 25.55 -1.21
CA ALA A 683 5.55 26.15 -1.38
C ALA A 683 5.36 26.63 -2.83
N GLU A 684 6.37 27.26 -3.42
CA GLU A 684 6.37 27.63 -4.84
C GLU A 684 6.14 26.39 -5.72
N ARG A 685 6.91 25.31 -5.49
CA ARG A 685 6.74 24.05 -6.22
C ARG A 685 5.35 23.46 -6.03
N TYR A 686 4.84 23.48 -4.80
CA TYR A 686 3.50 23.01 -4.45
C TYR A 686 2.42 23.74 -5.27
N TYR A 687 2.42 25.08 -5.29
CA TYR A 687 1.44 25.87 -6.03
C TYR A 687 1.54 25.66 -7.56
N ARG A 688 2.76 25.41 -8.08
CA ARG A 688 2.97 25.09 -9.50
C ARG A 688 2.36 23.74 -9.89
N VAL A 689 2.48 22.71 -9.06
CA VAL A 689 1.98 21.37 -9.38
C VAL A 689 0.50 21.16 -9.04
N MET A 690 -0.11 22.08 -8.31
CA MET A 690 -1.51 22.02 -7.86
C MET A 690 -2.53 21.74 -8.98
N TYR A 691 -2.25 22.15 -10.21
CA TYR A 691 -3.14 21.94 -11.36
C TYR A 691 -2.90 20.62 -12.12
N TYR A 692 -1.89 19.84 -11.74
CA TYR A 692 -1.51 18.57 -12.41
C TYR A 692 -1.98 17.31 -11.67
N GLY A 693 -2.67 17.45 -10.52
CA GLY A 693 -3.34 16.34 -9.80
C GLY A 693 -3.18 16.40 -8.27
N SER A 694 -4.24 16.05 -7.53
CA SER A 694 -4.34 16.19 -6.06
C SER A 694 -3.34 15.34 -5.26
N HIS A 695 -3.02 14.13 -5.71
CA HIS A 695 -2.08 13.24 -5.02
C HIS A 695 -0.64 13.77 -5.02
N LYS A 696 -0.22 14.52 -6.07
CA LYS A 696 1.13 15.09 -6.16
C LYS A 696 1.34 16.21 -5.14
N THR A 697 0.33 17.06 -4.96
CA THR A 697 0.35 18.12 -3.93
C THR A 697 0.32 17.55 -2.53
N TRP A 698 -0.48 16.52 -2.29
CA TRP A 698 -0.55 15.81 -1.00
C TRP A 698 0.83 15.25 -0.61
N ASN A 699 1.44 14.48 -1.52
CA ASN A 699 2.73 13.84 -1.27
C ASN A 699 3.87 14.85 -1.06
N LEU A 700 3.80 16.03 -1.68
CA LEU A 700 4.78 17.10 -1.45
C LEU A 700 4.62 17.71 -0.06
N ARG A 701 3.38 17.97 0.38
CA ARG A 701 3.11 18.56 1.70
C ARG A 701 3.57 17.63 2.81
N ASP A 702 3.15 16.37 2.79
CA ASP A 702 3.52 15.43 3.86
C ASP A 702 5.02 15.10 3.86
N ARG A 703 5.64 15.03 2.69
CA ARG A 703 7.10 14.92 2.59
C ARG A 703 7.80 16.15 3.18
N HIS A 704 7.28 17.36 2.92
CA HIS A 704 7.79 18.57 3.55
C HIS A 704 7.69 18.52 5.08
N MET A 705 6.52 18.14 5.61
CA MET A 705 6.33 18.02 7.06
C MET A 705 7.33 17.03 7.68
N PHE A 706 7.52 15.87 7.04
CA PHE A 706 8.48 14.88 7.48
C PHE A 706 9.93 15.38 7.41
N GLU A 707 10.36 15.98 6.29
CA GLU A 707 11.71 16.52 6.14
C GLU A 707 11.98 17.65 7.15
N THR A 708 11.00 18.50 7.44
CA THR A 708 11.08 19.55 8.45
C THR A 708 11.25 18.96 9.85
N LEU A 709 10.53 17.89 10.17
CA LEU A 709 10.69 17.15 11.43
C LEU A 709 12.11 16.57 11.57
N VAL A 710 12.60 15.86 10.55
CA VAL A 710 13.95 15.28 10.54
C VAL A 710 15.02 16.35 10.73
N ARG A 711 14.96 17.46 9.98
CA ARG A 711 15.91 18.57 10.12
C ARG A 711 15.89 19.19 11.51
N THR A 712 14.71 19.30 12.12
CA THR A 712 14.57 19.84 13.48
C THR A 712 15.18 18.90 14.52
N LEU A 713 14.95 17.59 14.38
CA LEU A 713 15.59 16.58 15.23
C LEU A 713 17.12 16.60 15.07
N ASP A 714 17.62 16.67 13.84
CA ASP A 714 19.06 16.75 13.57
C ASP A 714 19.69 18.01 14.17
N GLN A 715 18.99 19.15 14.09
CA GLN A 715 19.45 20.42 14.66
C GLN A 715 19.52 20.40 16.18
N MET A 716 18.56 19.75 16.83
CA MET A 716 18.51 19.65 18.30
C MET A 716 19.42 18.55 18.85
N GLY A 717 19.79 17.57 18.01
CA GLY A 717 20.75 16.52 18.33
C GLY A 717 20.12 15.12 18.42
N PRO A 718 20.96 14.07 18.41
CA PRO A 718 20.52 12.67 18.23
C PRO A 718 19.60 12.16 19.35
N ASP A 719 19.74 12.68 20.57
CA ASP A 719 18.95 12.27 21.74
C ASP A 719 17.58 12.98 21.84
N THR A 720 17.27 13.88 20.90
CA THR A 720 16.00 14.62 20.88
C THR A 720 14.83 13.67 20.65
N LYS A 721 13.80 13.81 21.49
CA LYS A 721 12.52 13.10 21.37
C LYS A 721 11.41 14.10 21.08
N ALA A 722 10.51 13.72 20.16
CA ALA A 722 9.49 14.61 19.62
C ALA A 722 8.08 14.07 19.80
N VAL A 723 7.16 14.97 20.12
CA VAL A 723 5.71 14.72 20.02
C VAL A 723 5.18 15.50 18.82
N VAL A 724 4.50 14.82 17.91
CA VAL A 724 3.91 15.42 16.70
C VAL A 724 2.41 15.45 16.82
N TRP A 725 1.78 16.62 16.65
CA TRP A 725 0.33 16.78 16.64
C TRP A 725 -0.13 17.08 15.21
N ALA A 726 -0.84 16.15 14.60
CA ALA A 726 -1.41 16.33 13.27
C ALA A 726 -2.70 15.51 13.14
N HIS A 727 -3.46 15.71 12.07
CA HIS A 727 -4.68 14.96 11.84
C HIS A 727 -4.41 13.45 11.66
N ASN A 728 -5.39 12.58 11.95
CA ASN A 728 -5.30 11.13 11.70
C ASN A 728 -4.87 10.79 10.26
N SER A 729 -5.32 11.59 9.28
CA SER A 729 -4.94 11.45 7.86
C SER A 729 -3.45 11.64 7.61
N HIS A 730 -2.75 12.36 8.49
CA HIS A 730 -1.32 12.61 8.39
C HIS A 730 -0.49 11.61 9.20
N ILE A 731 -0.94 11.23 10.40
CA ILE A 731 -0.11 10.44 11.34
C ILE A 731 -0.27 8.93 11.25
N GLY A 732 -1.37 8.42 10.70
CA GLY A 732 -1.55 6.98 10.51
C GLY A 732 -0.68 6.47 9.37
N ASP A 733 -0.33 5.18 9.31
CA ASP A 733 0.39 4.64 8.15
C ASP A 733 -0.52 4.56 6.90
N ALA A 734 -0.31 5.46 5.92
CA ALA A 734 -1.14 5.58 4.73
C ALA A 734 -1.22 4.31 3.86
N ARG A 735 -0.24 3.39 3.93
CA ARG A 735 -0.26 2.11 3.18
C ARG A 735 -1.46 1.23 3.53
N PHE A 736 -2.05 1.49 4.70
CA PHE A 736 -3.15 0.77 5.30
C PHE A 736 -4.48 1.53 5.22
N THR A 737 -4.56 2.59 4.40
CA THR A 737 -5.79 3.34 4.13
C THR A 737 -6.04 3.48 2.62
N ASP A 738 -7.22 3.97 2.20
CA ASP A 738 -7.44 4.27 0.77
C ASP A 738 -6.50 5.37 0.25
N MET A 739 -5.88 6.17 1.12
CA MET A 739 -4.87 7.16 0.69
C MET A 739 -3.72 6.46 -0.01
N GLY A 740 -3.06 5.49 0.65
CA GLY A 740 -1.98 4.74 0.02
C GLY A 740 -2.49 3.75 -1.03
N ARG A 741 -3.57 3.01 -0.74
CA ARG A 741 -4.03 1.90 -1.59
C ARG A 741 -4.72 2.34 -2.88
N ALA A 742 -5.52 3.40 -2.85
CA ALA A 742 -6.35 3.82 -3.97
C ALA A 742 -5.89 5.15 -4.59
N ARG A 743 -5.30 6.05 -3.79
CA ARG A 743 -4.93 7.41 -4.23
C ARG A 743 -3.43 7.60 -4.46
N ASN A 744 -2.60 6.62 -4.10
CA ASN A 744 -1.13 6.71 -4.15
C ASN A 744 -0.61 7.93 -3.36
N GLU A 745 -1.28 8.23 -2.25
CA GLU A 745 -0.98 9.30 -1.31
C GLU A 745 -0.13 8.74 -0.16
N LEU A 746 0.95 9.45 0.19
CA LEU A 746 1.79 9.17 1.36
C LEU A 746 1.45 10.13 2.50
N ASN A 747 1.87 9.82 3.71
CA ASN A 747 1.76 10.76 4.83
C ASN A 747 2.96 10.70 5.80
N ILE A 748 3.05 11.68 6.71
CA ILE A 748 4.14 11.75 7.69
C ILE A 748 4.20 10.52 8.60
N GLY A 749 3.06 9.92 8.94
CA GLY A 749 2.95 8.67 9.70
C GLY A 749 3.67 7.51 9.04
N GLN A 750 3.37 7.26 7.76
CA GLN A 750 4.07 6.26 6.95
C GLN A 750 5.58 6.56 6.89
N LEU A 751 5.98 7.79 6.58
CA LEU A 751 7.39 8.15 6.45
C LEU A 751 8.16 7.98 7.77
N CYS A 752 7.53 8.31 8.90
CA CYS A 752 8.11 8.07 10.22
C CYS A 752 8.23 6.57 10.50
N ARG A 753 7.23 5.77 10.13
CA ARG A 753 7.28 4.30 10.28
C ARG A 753 8.38 3.69 9.43
N GLU A 754 8.54 4.11 8.18
CA GLU A 754 9.57 3.61 7.26
C GLU A 754 10.99 4.01 7.72
N THR A 755 11.14 5.18 8.32
CA THR A 755 12.46 5.70 8.73
C THR A 755 12.89 5.25 10.12
N TYR A 756 11.96 5.25 11.08
CA TYR A 756 12.24 4.99 12.50
C TYR A 756 11.68 3.65 13.01
N GLY A 757 10.89 2.94 12.20
CA GLY A 757 10.36 1.62 12.57
C GLY A 757 9.53 1.64 13.86
N LYS A 758 10.00 0.94 14.89
CA LYS A 758 9.36 0.91 16.22
C LYS A 758 9.68 2.14 17.08
N ASP A 759 10.67 2.95 16.69
CA ASP A 759 10.99 4.21 17.38
C ASP A 759 10.05 5.36 16.97
N ALA A 760 9.05 5.08 16.13
CA ALA A 760 7.90 5.94 15.89
C ALA A 760 6.62 5.26 16.40
N ALA A 761 5.95 5.89 17.38
CA ALA A 761 4.66 5.45 17.90
C ALA A 761 3.53 6.29 17.28
N LEU A 762 2.58 5.64 16.61
CA LEU A 762 1.44 6.26 15.92
C LEU A 762 0.17 6.04 16.73
N ILE A 763 -0.46 7.11 17.22
CA ILE A 763 -1.62 7.03 18.11
C ILE A 763 -2.79 7.81 17.48
N GLY A 764 -3.78 7.09 16.97
CA GLY A 764 -5.00 7.67 16.37
C GLY A 764 -6.06 7.99 17.42
N PHE A 765 -7.00 8.88 17.08
CA PHE A 765 -8.14 9.23 17.96
C PHE A 765 -9.46 9.10 17.21
N GLY A 766 -10.57 8.80 17.89
CA GLY A 766 -11.89 8.67 17.27
C GLY A 766 -13.04 9.11 18.17
N THR A 767 -14.19 9.40 17.54
CA THR A 767 -15.45 9.72 18.23
C THR A 767 -16.69 9.21 17.51
N HIS A 768 -17.73 8.86 18.26
CA HIS A 768 -19.01 8.42 17.73
C HIS A 768 -19.89 9.61 17.33
N ALA A 769 -20.13 10.56 18.24
CA ALA A 769 -20.99 11.71 18.03
C ALA A 769 -20.59 12.91 18.91
N GLY A 770 -21.26 14.05 18.74
CA GLY A 770 -20.99 15.24 19.54
C GLY A 770 -21.11 16.52 18.73
N THR A 771 -20.28 17.51 19.08
CA THR A 771 -20.11 18.72 18.27
C THR A 771 -18.64 18.95 17.90
N VAL A 772 -18.42 19.65 16.79
CA VAL A 772 -17.09 20.00 16.27
C VAL A 772 -17.10 21.44 15.76
N ALA A 773 -16.00 22.16 15.96
CA ALA A 773 -15.76 23.45 15.32
C ALA A 773 -15.25 23.24 13.88
N ALA A 774 -16.05 23.59 12.88
CA ALA A 774 -15.70 23.43 11.48
C ALA A 774 -16.41 24.46 10.61
N ALA A 775 -15.91 24.70 9.40
CA ALA A 775 -16.60 25.53 8.41
C ALA A 775 -17.38 24.67 7.40
N SER A 776 -18.34 25.28 6.73
CA SER A 776 -19.08 24.64 5.62
C SER A 776 -18.33 24.71 4.29
N GLU A 777 -17.51 25.73 4.10
CA GLU A 777 -16.70 26.00 2.91
C GLU A 777 -15.34 26.56 3.32
N TRP A 778 -14.35 26.49 2.42
CA TRP A 778 -13.05 27.12 2.63
C TRP A 778 -13.22 28.63 2.85
N ASP A 779 -12.46 29.17 3.79
CA ASP A 779 -12.49 30.58 4.23
C ASP A 779 -13.84 31.05 4.79
N ALA A 780 -14.84 30.16 4.94
CA ALA A 780 -16.09 30.50 5.60
C ALA A 780 -15.90 30.59 7.13
N PRO A 781 -16.76 31.34 7.83
CA PRO A 781 -16.71 31.43 9.28
C PRO A 781 -16.82 30.07 9.97
N MET A 782 -16.20 29.96 11.14
CA MET A 782 -16.34 28.79 12.01
C MET A 782 -17.80 28.61 12.45
N GLU A 783 -18.28 27.38 12.38
CA GLU A 783 -19.57 26.96 12.93
C GLU A 783 -19.37 25.86 13.97
N VAL A 784 -20.25 25.80 14.97
CA VAL A 784 -20.36 24.63 15.84
C VAL A 784 -21.33 23.67 15.16
N LYS A 785 -20.79 22.58 14.60
CA LYS A 785 -21.55 21.61 13.81
C LYS A 785 -21.76 20.33 14.61
N THR A 786 -22.91 19.69 14.42
CA THR A 786 -23.22 18.39 15.04
C THR A 786 -22.55 17.27 14.27
N VAL A 787 -21.70 16.50 14.95
CA VAL A 787 -21.10 15.28 14.39
C VAL A 787 -22.19 14.21 14.33
N ARG A 788 -22.41 13.64 13.15
CA ARG A 788 -23.40 12.57 12.99
C ARG A 788 -22.97 11.34 13.79
N PRO A 789 -23.90 10.54 14.33
CA PRO A 789 -23.58 9.23 14.88
C PRO A 789 -22.75 8.41 13.89
N SER A 790 -21.78 7.64 14.40
CA SER A 790 -20.94 6.81 13.55
C SER A 790 -21.76 5.81 12.74
N ARG A 791 -21.23 5.43 11.57
CA ARG A 791 -21.92 4.51 10.68
C ARG A 791 -21.78 3.09 11.18
N SER A 792 -22.81 2.26 11.00
CA SER A 792 -22.76 0.87 11.42
C SER A 792 -21.62 0.07 10.78
N ASP A 793 -21.12 0.46 9.60
CA ASP A 793 -20.00 -0.18 8.90
C ASP A 793 -18.61 0.42 9.22
N SER A 794 -18.48 1.18 10.31
CA SER A 794 -17.23 1.87 10.68
C SER A 794 -16.60 1.36 11.99
N PHE A 795 -15.30 1.59 12.17
CA PHE A 795 -14.59 1.28 13.42
C PHE A 795 -15.19 2.03 14.62
N GLU A 796 -15.61 3.27 14.42
CA GLU A 796 -16.24 4.09 15.47
C GLU A 796 -17.52 3.44 15.98
N ALA A 797 -18.29 2.73 15.15
CA ALA A 797 -19.47 2.01 15.63
C ALA A 797 -19.11 0.75 16.44
N LEU A 798 -18.02 0.05 16.11
CA LEU A 798 -17.52 -1.04 16.95
C LEU A 798 -17.09 -0.50 18.32
N CYS A 799 -16.39 0.64 18.35
CA CYS A 799 -15.96 1.30 19.58
C CYS A 799 -17.15 1.82 20.42
N HIS A 800 -18.15 2.43 19.78
CA HIS A 800 -19.38 2.87 20.44
C HIS A 800 -20.12 1.71 21.13
N GLU A 801 -20.24 0.57 20.45
CA GLU A 801 -20.94 -0.62 20.97
C GLU A 801 -20.22 -1.29 22.15
N VAL A 802 -18.96 -0.95 22.41
CA VAL A 802 -18.26 -1.35 23.65
C VAL A 802 -19.00 -0.81 24.87
N GLY A 803 -19.59 0.38 24.77
CA GLY A 803 -20.35 1.03 25.84
C GLY A 803 -19.49 1.69 26.92
N GLU A 804 -18.19 1.86 26.67
CA GLU A 804 -17.28 2.61 27.54
C GLU A 804 -17.10 4.03 26.97
N PRO A 805 -17.36 5.10 27.76
CA PRO A 805 -17.30 6.47 27.26
C PRO A 805 -15.91 6.87 26.73
N ARG A 806 -14.83 6.33 27.30
CA ARG A 806 -13.46 6.65 26.92
C ARG A 806 -12.53 5.47 27.18
N PHE A 807 -11.71 5.11 26.22
CA PHE A 807 -10.72 4.05 26.40
C PHE A 807 -9.55 4.15 25.42
N LEU A 808 -8.46 3.46 25.74
CA LEU A 808 -7.34 3.20 24.85
C LEU A 808 -7.45 1.76 24.35
N LEU A 809 -7.37 1.57 23.04
CA LEU A 809 -7.12 0.27 22.44
C LEU A 809 -5.67 0.21 21.97
N ASP A 810 -4.86 -0.59 22.64
CA ASP A 810 -3.44 -0.79 22.35
C ASP A 810 -3.28 -2.04 21.49
N PHE A 811 -2.76 -1.89 20.27
CA PHE A 811 -2.61 -2.98 19.30
C PHE A 811 -1.32 -3.80 19.48
N GLY A 812 -0.59 -3.58 20.57
CA GLY A 812 0.48 -4.45 21.06
C GLY A 812 -0.04 -5.75 21.66
N GLU A 813 0.56 -6.18 22.77
CA GLU A 813 0.34 -7.53 23.35
C GLU A 813 -1.08 -7.76 23.91
N ARG A 814 -1.85 -6.69 24.17
CA ARG A 814 -3.21 -6.78 24.75
C ARG A 814 -4.26 -7.24 23.75
N VAL A 815 -4.04 -7.00 22.46
CA VAL A 815 -4.96 -7.41 21.41
C VAL A 815 -4.61 -8.83 20.99
N SER A 816 -5.51 -9.78 21.28
CA SER A 816 -5.34 -11.17 20.87
C SER A 816 -5.18 -11.27 19.33
N PRO A 817 -4.43 -12.25 18.80
CA PRO A 817 -4.27 -12.44 17.35
C PRO A 817 -5.61 -12.52 16.60
N ALA A 818 -6.62 -13.18 17.19
CA ALA A 818 -7.97 -13.23 16.63
C ALA A 818 -8.63 -11.86 16.47
N LEU A 819 -8.52 -11.00 17.49
CA LEU A 819 -9.02 -9.62 17.44
C LEU A 819 -8.20 -8.77 16.47
N ARG A 820 -6.87 -8.90 16.46
CA ARG A 820 -6.01 -8.18 15.52
C ARG A 820 -6.42 -8.48 14.08
N ARG A 821 -6.55 -9.75 13.71
CA ARG A 821 -7.00 -10.15 12.37
C ARG A 821 -8.39 -9.61 12.02
N ALA A 822 -9.33 -9.66 12.97
CA ALA A 822 -10.67 -9.11 12.74
C ALA A 822 -10.65 -7.59 12.51
N LEU A 823 -9.76 -6.86 13.19
CA LEU A 823 -9.60 -5.41 13.03
C LEU A 823 -8.69 -5.03 11.84
N SER A 824 -7.91 -5.96 11.29
CA SER A 824 -7.14 -5.79 10.05
C SER A 824 -8.00 -5.96 8.78
N GLU A 825 -9.27 -6.35 8.91
CA GLU A 825 -10.23 -6.25 7.80
C GLU A 825 -10.53 -4.76 7.51
N PRO A 826 -10.75 -4.36 6.24
CA PRO A 826 -11.05 -2.98 5.90
C PRO A 826 -12.41 -2.52 6.47
N TYR A 827 -12.39 -1.60 7.43
CA TYR A 827 -13.58 -0.86 7.89
C TYR A 827 -13.47 0.61 7.49
N LEU A 828 -14.61 1.31 7.51
CA LEU A 828 -14.60 2.76 7.40
C LEU A 828 -14.02 3.39 8.68
N GLU A 829 -13.20 4.41 8.52
CA GLU A 829 -12.73 5.32 9.56
C GLU A 829 -13.06 6.76 9.17
N ARG A 830 -13.44 7.56 10.16
CA ARG A 830 -13.87 8.95 10.03
C ARG A 830 -12.69 9.91 10.09
N TYR A 831 -12.69 10.86 9.17
CA TYR A 831 -11.73 11.94 9.08
C TYR A 831 -12.47 13.27 8.83
N ILE A 832 -12.58 14.13 9.83
CA ILE A 832 -13.26 15.43 9.73
C ILE A 832 -12.22 16.55 9.70
N GLY A 833 -12.04 17.19 8.55
CA GLY A 833 -11.07 18.28 8.42
C GLY A 833 -11.57 19.58 9.03
N VAL A 834 -10.97 20.66 8.54
CA VAL A 834 -11.37 22.04 8.85
C VAL A 834 -12.74 22.36 8.25
N ILE A 835 -13.11 21.60 7.19
CA ILE A 835 -14.43 21.56 6.57
C ILE A 835 -15.17 20.32 7.04
N TYR A 836 -16.43 20.49 7.44
CA TYR A 836 -17.30 19.37 7.76
C TYR A 836 -18.66 19.52 7.10
N ARG A 837 -19.06 18.55 6.29
CA ARG A 837 -20.38 18.49 5.63
C ARG A 837 -21.12 17.23 6.06
N PRO A 838 -21.98 17.31 7.10
CA PRO A 838 -22.78 16.17 7.57
C PRO A 838 -23.60 15.48 6.46
N GLU A 839 -24.04 16.25 5.47
CA GLU A 839 -24.89 15.82 4.37
C GLU A 839 -24.16 14.83 3.43
N THR A 840 -22.85 15.00 3.27
CA THR A 840 -21.99 14.19 2.39
C THR A 840 -20.97 13.33 3.14
N GLU A 841 -21.10 13.21 4.47
CA GLU A 841 -20.08 12.65 5.37
C GLU A 841 -19.51 11.30 4.91
N ARG A 842 -20.33 10.37 4.40
CA ARG A 842 -19.83 9.08 3.89
C ARG A 842 -18.80 9.24 2.76
N TRP A 843 -18.97 10.24 1.90
CA TRP A 843 -18.15 10.44 0.71
C TRP A 843 -16.94 11.34 0.97
N SER A 844 -17.10 12.35 1.84
CA SER A 844 -16.07 13.34 2.11
C SER A 844 -15.26 13.08 3.39
N HIS A 845 -15.79 12.30 4.34
CA HIS A 845 -15.20 12.20 5.68
C HIS A 845 -15.05 10.75 6.16
N TYR A 846 -15.19 9.76 5.27
CA TYR A 846 -14.92 8.37 5.59
C TYR A 846 -14.06 7.72 4.50
N SER A 847 -13.06 6.96 4.95
CA SER A 847 -12.19 6.16 4.09
C SER A 847 -12.04 4.76 4.68
N HIS A 848 -11.80 3.74 3.85
CA HIS A 848 -11.43 2.44 4.39
C HIS A 848 -10.00 2.48 4.94
N ALA A 849 -9.82 1.87 6.10
CA ALA A 849 -8.55 1.72 6.77
C ALA A 849 -8.47 0.35 7.45
N THR A 850 -7.26 -0.07 7.81
CA THR A 850 -7.01 -1.21 8.69
C THR A 850 -6.33 -0.70 9.96
N LEU A 851 -7.15 -0.41 10.98
CA LEU A 851 -6.75 0.33 12.19
C LEU A 851 -5.48 -0.17 12.91
N PRO A 852 -5.30 -1.48 13.19
CA PRO A 852 -4.12 -1.98 13.90
C PRO A 852 -2.83 -1.98 13.05
N ASP A 853 -2.94 -1.74 11.75
CA ASP A 853 -1.80 -1.62 10.84
C ASP A 853 -1.47 -0.14 10.58
N GLN A 854 -2.45 0.74 10.75
CA GLN A 854 -2.28 2.19 10.66
C GLN A 854 -1.67 2.79 11.93
N TYR A 855 -2.05 2.28 13.11
CA TYR A 855 -1.67 2.83 14.41
C TYR A 855 -1.11 1.75 15.35
N ASP A 856 -0.25 2.15 16.29
CA ASP A 856 0.11 1.31 17.45
C ASP A 856 -1.02 1.32 18.50
N ALA A 857 -1.78 2.41 18.57
CA ALA A 857 -2.90 2.54 19.50
C ALA A 857 -3.98 3.50 19.01
N PHE A 858 -5.19 3.34 19.56
CA PHE A 858 -6.35 4.16 19.23
C PHE A 858 -7.06 4.65 20.50
N VAL A 859 -7.18 5.97 20.64
CA VAL A 859 -7.85 6.64 21.76
C VAL A 859 -9.29 6.95 21.37
N TRP A 860 -10.23 6.48 22.19
CA TRP A 860 -11.65 6.62 21.94
C TRP A 860 -12.32 7.62 22.89
N PHE A 861 -13.18 8.47 22.35
CA PHE A 861 -14.14 9.30 23.08
C PHE A 861 -15.53 9.13 22.48
N ASP A 862 -16.49 8.58 23.22
CA ASP A 862 -17.82 8.30 22.67
C ASP A 862 -18.61 9.57 22.31
N GLN A 863 -18.47 10.61 23.12
CA GLN A 863 -19.11 11.92 22.94
C GLN A 863 -18.08 13.03 23.04
N THR A 864 -18.12 13.95 22.09
CA THR A 864 -17.17 15.07 22.02
C THR A 864 -17.85 16.44 21.88
N LYS A 865 -17.10 17.51 22.12
CA LYS A 865 -17.56 18.90 22.02
C LYS A 865 -16.63 19.73 21.15
N ALA A 866 -17.20 20.74 20.50
CA ALA A 866 -16.42 21.74 19.78
C ALA A 866 -15.44 22.47 20.71
N ILE A 867 -14.24 22.77 20.21
CA ILE A 867 -13.28 23.62 20.92
C ILE A 867 -13.85 25.01 21.21
N THR A 868 -13.21 25.74 22.13
CA THR A 868 -13.57 27.14 22.39
C THR A 868 -12.59 28.09 21.68
N PRO A 869 -12.96 28.75 20.56
CA PRO A 869 -12.04 29.61 19.82
C PRO A 869 -11.71 30.89 20.60
N ILE A 870 -10.52 31.43 20.38
CA ILE A 870 -10.12 32.76 20.86
C ILE A 870 -10.36 33.78 19.73
N PRO A 871 -11.26 34.77 19.91
CA PRO A 871 -11.64 35.68 18.82
C PRO A 871 -10.47 36.50 18.25
N VAL A 872 -10.34 36.55 16.93
CA VAL A 872 -9.51 37.50 16.17
C VAL A 872 -10.13 37.71 14.80
N GLU A 873 -9.93 38.90 14.22
CA GLU A 873 -10.28 39.14 12.82
C GLU A 873 -9.35 38.33 11.91
N MET A 874 -9.96 37.56 11.01
CA MET A 874 -9.22 36.84 9.96
C MET A 874 -8.52 37.86 9.07
N SER A 875 -7.22 37.67 8.84
CA SER A 875 -6.46 38.62 8.04
C SER A 875 -6.79 38.46 6.55
N GLU A 876 -7.36 39.48 5.90
CA GLU A 876 -7.58 39.50 4.45
C GLU A 876 -6.23 39.38 3.70
N GLY A 877 -6.20 38.55 2.65
CA GLY A 877 -5.04 38.37 1.78
C GLY A 877 -3.92 37.45 2.31
N ALA A 878 -4.22 36.51 3.22
CA ALA A 878 -3.28 35.46 3.59
C ALA A 878 -3.05 34.46 2.44
N ASP A 879 -1.89 33.80 2.42
CA ASP A 879 -1.56 32.73 1.47
C ASP A 879 -2.73 31.73 1.35
N GLU A 880 -3.14 31.44 0.12
CA GLU A 880 -4.33 30.63 -0.14
C GLU A 880 -4.22 29.25 0.52
N THR A 881 -5.29 28.87 1.21
CA THR A 881 -5.41 27.75 2.15
C THR A 881 -5.68 26.39 1.51
N TYR A 882 -5.72 26.31 0.18
CA TYR A 882 -6.04 25.07 -0.52
C TYR A 882 -4.84 24.12 -0.55
N PRO A 883 -5.01 22.94 0.07
CA PRO A 883 -5.12 21.73 -0.71
C PRO A 883 -6.38 20.97 -0.39
N PHE A 884 -6.69 20.18 -1.40
CA PHE A 884 -7.50 19.00 -1.36
C PHE A 884 -7.03 18.06 -0.25
N GLY A 885 -7.90 17.84 0.72
CA GLY A 885 -7.84 16.70 1.64
C GLY A 885 -8.52 17.01 2.97
N LEU A 886 -9.85 17.15 2.90
CA LEU A 886 -10.83 16.21 3.45
C LEU A 886 -12.18 16.46 2.77
#